data_AF-A0A401GR70-F1
#
_entry.id   AF-A0A401GR70-F1
#
_cell.length_a   1.000
_cell.length_b   1.000
_cell.length_c   1.000
_cell.angle_alpha   90.00
_cell.angle_beta   90.00
_cell.angle_gamma   90.00
#
_symmetry.space_group_name_H-M   'P 1'
#
loop_
_entity.id
_entity.type
_entity.pdbx_description
1 polymer ?
#
loop_
_entity_poly.entity_id
_entity_poly.type
_entity_poly.pdbx_seq_one_letter_code
_entity_poly.pdbx_strand_id
1 'polypeptide(L)'
;MALPLVWLGNYTFFPIGTTSAVCLTRDLSPEERADVLLLGCGDLRSVLYTIFCEAEKRRRLDFTCCDLDPGVLARNVLLLTMIADNTYPVTTIVWNMFYHISLDEESHTALITQCKKLINFSDNLQCWNSSPYGAFTRMCTEYTLAQLRRYWVLYVGMQNMPTERKQSLRETLLKEYQVAPAALFWMASRSAGPFRLSAFESNVKFGQYWDAGVTFSDPAQIAAATYLNPTFVYSFGGEGCIVYPFTHPTVDFHLASVVGNSYGSADVFDLVKAAQMQFYDWCSAFRASICSTRHPTPVIRILLAEATAACYAFQSFRTAKTASASVLVGPWTTQTIQLSKEDYPSRSAPIRFNVIDASDLEDNVGLLNILTAVVPLLSHPSRCSVLYTESQHYQTTGDQSLVYEDGTGKPLPHDDGARDFTQRVYADMTTIALVVGVCPVDYLSCFSSHCNTDELIVRTLFRQTGDSALFHQNLTWRVPASGDTTARPDKCSYRAIPGALVFTPRQLGTLLFNMYCRMFNHEEERLFFGQDGPLSTVEAVSLQCNIVHNTSESFILFLKFVKQTHQLTDDGWAEVMDQLIGLRETRDQAFTQQRSDYQELLAQLYRHGLYMHAPMLAAAPKCSLLSTWESVPLLLRIVFTVPRQSLTVLDRAEVEYVARRSSVMLQGEVSAAMDTCRFMLLLGMQSKRVRMLVLR
;
A
#
# COMPACT_ATOMS: atom_id res chain seq x y z
N MET A 1 12.40 -1.49 10.62
CA MET A 1 10.98 -1.17 10.77
C MET A 1 10.33 -2.28 11.55
N ALA A 2 9.81 -1.97 12.72
CA ALA A 2 8.84 -2.78 13.44
C ALA A 2 7.52 -2.52 12.75
N LEU A 3 7.19 -3.43 11.85
CA LEU A 3 5.81 -3.59 11.43
C LEU A 3 5.11 -4.33 12.58
N PRO A 4 3.84 -4.00 12.88
CA PRO A 4 3.07 -4.81 13.80
C PRO A 4 3.11 -6.26 13.30
N LEU A 5 3.29 -7.23 14.21
CA LEU A 5 3.21 -8.65 13.85
C LEU A 5 1.75 -8.99 13.58
N VAL A 6 1.24 -8.61 12.41
CA VAL A 6 -0.07 -9.02 11.97
C VAL A 6 0.08 -10.43 11.44
N TRP A 7 -0.48 -11.41 12.18
CA TRP A 7 -0.64 -12.75 11.64
C TRP A 7 -1.45 -12.63 10.36
N LEU A 8 -0.84 -13.03 9.24
CA LEU A 8 -1.46 -13.04 7.92
C LEU A 8 -2.50 -14.18 7.90
N GLY A 9 -3.57 -14.06 8.68
CA GLY A 9 -4.61 -15.08 8.77
C GLY A 9 -5.22 -15.35 7.39
N ASN A 10 -5.84 -14.31 6.81
CA ASN A 10 -6.46 -14.35 5.49
C ASN A 10 -5.87 -13.25 4.60
N TYR A 11 -4.79 -13.54 3.87
CA TYR A 11 -4.24 -12.60 2.88
C TYR A 11 -5.15 -12.56 1.64
N THR A 12 -5.64 -11.36 1.32
CA THR A 12 -6.43 -11.11 0.12
C THR A 12 -5.52 -10.72 -1.04
N PHE A 13 -5.60 -11.48 -2.12
CA PHE A 13 -4.80 -11.27 -3.33
C PHE A 13 -5.57 -10.44 -4.36
N PHE A 14 -4.92 -9.39 -4.88
CA PHE A 14 -5.48 -8.46 -5.86
C PHE A 14 -4.81 -8.67 -7.23
N PRO A 15 -5.28 -9.64 -8.05
CA PRO A 15 -4.63 -10.02 -9.31
C PRO A 15 -4.78 -8.98 -10.44
N ILE A 16 -5.81 -8.14 -10.35
CA ILE A 16 -6.10 -7.03 -11.26
C ILE A 16 -6.58 -5.83 -10.42
N GLY A 17 -6.60 -4.65 -11.03
CA GLY A 17 -7.00 -3.41 -10.40
C GLY A 17 -8.43 -3.41 -9.88
N THR A 18 -8.68 -2.50 -8.93
CA THR A 18 -9.99 -2.28 -8.30
C THR A 18 -10.63 -0.96 -8.74
N THR A 19 -9.92 -0.15 -9.52
CA THR A 19 -10.40 1.12 -10.09
C THR A 19 -10.05 1.26 -11.56
N SER A 20 -10.56 2.29 -12.22
CA SER A 20 -10.24 2.56 -13.63
C SER A 20 -8.88 3.22 -13.78
N ALA A 21 -8.16 2.91 -14.85
CA ALA A 21 -6.82 3.42 -15.11
C ALA A 21 -6.76 4.95 -15.02
N VAL A 22 -5.69 5.47 -14.45
CA VAL A 22 -5.46 6.91 -14.37
C VAL A 22 -4.23 7.31 -15.16
N CYS A 23 -4.27 8.49 -15.78
CA CYS A 23 -3.08 9.04 -16.42
C CYS A 23 -2.18 9.60 -15.32
N LEU A 24 -1.02 8.99 -15.10
CA LEU A 24 -0.05 9.32 -14.06
C LEU A 24 0.68 10.64 -14.37
N THR A 25 0.58 11.13 -15.61
CA THR A 25 1.17 12.39 -16.05
C THR A 25 0.20 13.56 -16.09
N ARG A 26 -1.06 13.38 -15.62
CA ARG A 26 -2.15 14.37 -15.72
C ARG A 26 -1.84 15.75 -15.13
N ASP A 27 -0.95 15.80 -14.14
CA ASP A 27 -0.56 17.02 -13.41
C ASP A 27 0.82 17.57 -13.77
N LEU A 28 1.52 16.92 -14.70
CA LEU A 28 2.87 17.29 -15.15
C LEU A 28 2.81 18.11 -16.45
N SER A 29 3.58 19.20 -16.50
CA SER A 29 3.77 20.02 -17.71
C SER A 29 4.40 19.20 -18.85
N PRO A 30 3.92 19.28 -20.11
CA PRO A 30 4.37 18.43 -21.24
C PRO A 30 5.88 18.25 -21.38
N GLU A 31 6.65 19.26 -21.01
CA GLU A 31 8.12 19.33 -21.10
C GLU A 31 8.85 18.60 -19.97
N GLU A 32 8.22 18.38 -18.82
CA GLU A 32 8.85 17.70 -17.69
C GLU A 32 8.93 16.20 -17.92
N ARG A 33 10.09 15.58 -17.67
CA ARG A 33 10.20 14.10 -17.61
C ARG A 33 9.29 13.54 -16.52
N ALA A 34 8.81 12.31 -16.66
CA ALA A 34 8.03 11.64 -15.62
C ALA A 34 8.90 10.59 -14.93
N ASP A 35 9.41 10.93 -13.74
CA ASP A 35 9.98 9.97 -12.79
C ASP A 35 8.86 9.59 -11.82
N VAL A 36 8.21 8.46 -12.06
CA VAL A 36 6.97 8.03 -11.40
C VAL A 36 7.25 6.91 -10.40
N LEU A 37 6.77 7.02 -9.17
CA LEU A 37 6.75 5.94 -8.19
C LEU A 37 5.31 5.48 -7.95
N LEU A 38 5.04 4.19 -8.12
CA LEU A 38 3.78 3.55 -7.80
C LEU A 38 3.99 2.66 -6.57
N LEU A 39 3.38 3.00 -5.46
CA LEU A 39 3.40 2.22 -4.22
C LEU A 39 2.09 1.44 -4.12
N GLY A 40 2.19 0.11 -3.97
CA GLY A 40 1.02 -0.74 -4.15
C GLY A 40 0.58 -0.69 -5.61
N CYS A 41 1.52 -0.91 -6.53
CA CYS A 41 1.27 -0.64 -7.95
C CYS A 41 0.10 -1.45 -8.52
N GLY A 42 -0.23 -2.61 -7.91
CA GLY A 42 -1.24 -3.50 -8.45
C GLY A 42 -0.83 -3.93 -9.86
N ASP A 43 -1.78 -3.93 -10.79
CA ASP A 43 -1.50 -4.22 -12.19
C ASP A 43 -0.85 -3.03 -12.95
N LEU A 44 -0.72 -3.18 -14.27
CA LEU A 44 -0.11 -2.16 -15.13
C LEU A 44 -1.12 -1.25 -15.85
N ARG A 45 -2.41 -1.25 -15.47
CA ARG A 45 -3.45 -0.50 -16.20
C ARG A 45 -3.11 0.99 -16.33
N SER A 46 -2.71 1.63 -15.23
CA SER A 46 -2.35 3.06 -15.21
C SER A 46 -1.02 3.32 -15.92
N VAL A 47 -0.08 2.37 -15.90
CA VAL A 47 1.19 2.49 -16.65
C VAL A 47 0.94 2.44 -18.15
N LEU A 48 0.22 1.42 -18.62
CA LEU A 48 -0.11 1.24 -20.04
C LEU A 48 -0.99 2.39 -20.56
N TYR A 49 -2.00 2.80 -19.79
CA TYR A 49 -2.85 3.95 -20.12
C TYR A 49 -2.05 5.26 -20.18
N THR A 50 -1.12 5.48 -19.25
CA THR A 50 -0.24 6.66 -19.29
C THR A 50 0.62 6.67 -20.55
N ILE A 51 1.23 5.53 -20.91
CA ILE A 51 2.03 5.42 -22.14
C ILE A 51 1.18 5.68 -23.38
N PHE A 52 -0.07 5.20 -23.40
CA PHE A 52 -1.04 5.52 -24.44
C PHE A 52 -1.35 7.02 -24.53
N CYS A 53 -1.65 7.67 -23.41
CA CYS A 53 -1.90 9.13 -23.36
C CYS A 53 -0.69 9.98 -23.74
N GLU A 54 0.52 9.44 -23.58
CA GLU A 54 1.78 10.12 -23.87
C GLU A 54 2.38 9.72 -25.22
N ALA A 55 1.70 8.91 -26.04
CA ALA A 55 2.24 8.35 -27.28
C ALA A 55 2.76 9.41 -28.28
N GLU A 56 2.11 10.58 -28.33
CA GLU A 56 2.54 11.71 -29.18
C GLU A 56 3.56 12.63 -28.49
N LYS A 57 3.65 12.56 -27.16
CA LYS A 57 4.48 13.44 -26.34
C LYS A 57 5.89 12.86 -26.27
N ARG A 58 6.92 13.70 -26.42
CA ARG A 58 8.34 13.27 -26.43
C ARG A 58 8.94 13.12 -25.04
N ARG A 59 8.10 12.97 -24.02
CA ARG A 59 8.50 12.93 -22.62
C ARG A 59 9.19 11.60 -22.32
N ARG A 60 10.27 11.65 -21.52
CA ARG A 60 10.86 10.44 -20.93
C ARG A 60 9.94 9.93 -19.79
N LEU A 61 9.58 8.66 -19.85
CA LEU A 61 8.80 7.97 -18.82
C LEU A 61 9.68 6.94 -18.10
N ASP A 62 9.82 7.05 -16.78
CA ASP A 62 10.55 6.11 -15.91
C ASP A 62 9.65 5.78 -14.72
N PHE A 63 9.03 4.60 -14.73
CA PHE A 63 8.12 4.12 -13.70
C PHE A 63 8.87 3.20 -12.74
N THR A 64 8.67 3.38 -11.44
CA THR A 64 9.09 2.44 -10.40
C THR A 64 7.83 1.84 -9.76
N CYS A 65 7.52 0.60 -10.13
CA CYS A 65 6.40 -0.17 -9.64
C CYS A 65 6.82 -0.96 -8.41
N CYS A 66 6.29 -0.60 -7.24
CA CYS A 66 6.55 -1.25 -5.98
C CYS A 66 5.29 -1.98 -5.50
N ASP A 67 5.42 -3.26 -5.20
CA ASP A 67 4.35 -4.05 -4.59
C ASP A 67 4.92 -5.03 -3.56
N LEU A 68 4.11 -5.36 -2.55
CA LEU A 68 4.46 -6.36 -1.56
C LEU A 68 4.24 -7.77 -2.10
N ASP A 69 3.34 -7.95 -3.08
CA ASP A 69 3.01 -9.24 -3.63
C ASP A 69 3.86 -9.61 -4.86
N PRO A 70 4.75 -10.61 -4.75
CA PRO A 70 5.55 -11.05 -5.89
C PRO A 70 4.71 -11.70 -7.01
N GLY A 71 3.52 -12.21 -6.73
CA GLY A 71 2.56 -12.71 -7.71
C GLY A 71 2.00 -11.60 -8.60
N VAL A 72 1.67 -10.44 -8.02
CA VAL A 72 1.28 -9.23 -8.78
C VAL A 72 2.43 -8.81 -9.72
N LEU A 73 3.64 -8.69 -9.18
CA LEU A 73 4.81 -8.27 -9.96
C LEU A 73 5.19 -9.28 -11.07
N ALA A 74 5.07 -10.58 -10.80
CA ALA A 74 5.33 -11.64 -11.78
C ALA A 74 4.33 -11.60 -12.95
N ARG A 75 3.06 -11.30 -12.67
CA ARG A 75 2.01 -11.05 -13.67
C ARG A 75 2.34 -9.82 -14.52
N ASN A 76 2.71 -8.72 -13.89
CA ASN A 76 3.04 -7.47 -14.59
C ASN A 76 4.18 -7.64 -15.59
N VAL A 77 5.25 -8.32 -15.19
CA VAL A 77 6.38 -8.59 -16.10
C VAL A 77 5.99 -9.59 -17.19
N LEU A 78 5.17 -10.60 -16.87
CA LEU A 78 4.62 -11.50 -17.88
C LEU A 78 3.85 -10.71 -18.97
N LEU A 79 3.04 -9.71 -18.58
CA LEU A 79 2.25 -8.89 -19.51
C LEU A 79 3.16 -8.15 -20.47
N LEU A 80 4.11 -7.40 -19.92
CA LEU A 80 5.00 -6.54 -20.70
C LEU A 80 5.80 -7.35 -21.72
N THR A 81 6.29 -8.52 -21.32
CA THR A 81 7.08 -9.37 -22.22
C THR A 81 6.25 -10.03 -23.31
N MET A 82 4.99 -10.38 -23.03
CA MET A 82 4.07 -10.86 -24.08
C MET A 82 3.73 -9.79 -25.10
N ILE A 83 3.43 -8.57 -24.64
CA ILE A 83 3.16 -7.43 -25.53
C ILE A 83 4.40 -7.13 -26.39
N ALA A 84 5.59 -7.18 -25.78
CA ALA A 84 6.86 -6.95 -26.49
C ALA A 84 7.15 -8.03 -27.55
N ASP A 85 6.85 -9.30 -27.27
CA ASP A 85 7.08 -10.39 -28.22
C ASP A 85 6.08 -10.40 -29.39
N ASN A 86 4.85 -9.90 -29.21
CA ASN A 86 3.75 -9.92 -30.20
C ASN A 86 3.30 -11.29 -30.72
N THR A 87 3.73 -12.37 -30.07
CA THR A 87 3.49 -13.71 -30.63
C THR A 87 2.01 -14.07 -30.62
N TYR A 88 1.22 -13.46 -29.73
CA TYR A 88 -0.16 -13.82 -29.47
C TYR A 88 -1.09 -12.60 -29.62
N PRO A 89 -2.36 -12.79 -30.07
CA PRO A 89 -3.31 -11.69 -30.18
C PRO A 89 -3.65 -11.11 -28.81
N VAL A 90 -3.63 -9.77 -28.70
CA VAL A 90 -3.84 -9.08 -27.43
C VAL A 90 -5.29 -9.21 -26.92
N THR A 91 -6.27 -9.11 -27.82
CA THR A 91 -7.71 -9.12 -27.47
C THR A 91 -8.26 -10.49 -27.10
N THR A 92 -7.52 -11.57 -27.33
CA THR A 92 -7.93 -12.94 -26.99
C THR A 92 -6.94 -13.58 -26.04
N ILE A 93 -5.81 -14.09 -26.53
CA ILE A 93 -4.87 -14.89 -25.73
C ILE A 93 -4.29 -14.09 -24.57
N VAL A 94 -3.77 -12.88 -24.84
CA VAL A 94 -3.19 -12.05 -23.76
C VAL A 94 -4.28 -11.60 -22.80
N TRP A 95 -5.44 -11.16 -23.30
CA TRP A 95 -6.59 -10.82 -22.46
C TRP A 95 -6.99 -11.97 -21.51
N ASN A 96 -7.19 -13.17 -22.04
CA ASN A 96 -7.59 -14.34 -21.26
C ASN A 96 -6.58 -14.62 -20.13
N MET A 97 -5.29 -14.58 -20.43
CA MET A 97 -4.24 -14.84 -19.43
C MET A 97 -4.23 -13.86 -18.26
N PHE A 98 -4.64 -12.61 -18.47
CA PHE A 98 -4.64 -11.56 -17.45
C PHE A 98 -5.97 -11.44 -16.71
N TYR A 99 -7.08 -11.62 -17.42
CA TYR A 99 -8.41 -11.31 -16.92
C TYR A 99 -9.29 -12.53 -16.67
N HIS A 100 -8.88 -13.75 -17.04
CA HIS A 100 -9.66 -14.96 -16.77
C HIS A 100 -9.01 -15.83 -15.69
N ILE A 101 -9.84 -16.34 -14.78
CA ILE A 101 -9.48 -17.37 -13.79
C ILE A 101 -9.35 -18.74 -14.48
N SER A 102 -10.12 -18.97 -15.54
CA SER A 102 -10.06 -20.21 -16.34
C SER A 102 -9.53 -19.92 -17.75
N LEU A 103 -8.64 -20.76 -18.25
CA LEU A 103 -8.03 -20.63 -19.58
C LEU A 103 -8.43 -21.79 -20.48
N ASP A 104 -8.61 -21.47 -21.76
CA ASP A 104 -8.56 -22.46 -22.83
C ASP A 104 -7.13 -23.01 -23.02
N GLU A 105 -7.00 -24.12 -23.75
CA GLU A 105 -5.73 -24.82 -23.97
C GLU A 105 -4.67 -23.93 -24.66
N GLU A 106 -5.08 -23.09 -25.60
CA GLU A 106 -4.18 -22.21 -26.35
C GLU A 106 -3.59 -21.14 -25.44
N SER A 107 -4.46 -20.46 -24.67
CA SER A 107 -4.08 -19.45 -23.68
C SER A 107 -3.20 -20.03 -22.58
N HIS A 108 -3.52 -21.23 -22.08
CA HIS A 108 -2.67 -21.93 -21.11
C HIS A 108 -1.30 -22.28 -21.68
N THR A 109 -1.24 -22.79 -22.92
CA THR A 109 0.03 -23.14 -23.57
C THR A 109 0.90 -21.91 -23.82
N ALA A 110 0.30 -20.79 -24.23
CA ALA A 110 0.98 -19.51 -24.38
C ALA A 110 1.61 -19.03 -23.06
N LEU A 111 0.86 -19.12 -21.96
CA LEU A 111 1.32 -18.78 -20.61
C LEU A 111 2.55 -19.59 -20.21
N ILE A 112 2.47 -20.92 -20.34
CA ILE A 112 3.56 -21.83 -19.96
C ILE A 112 4.81 -21.56 -20.81
N THR A 113 4.63 -21.34 -22.11
CA THR A 113 5.71 -21.04 -23.05
C THR A 113 6.43 -19.75 -22.68
N GLN A 114 5.67 -18.69 -22.40
CA GLN A 114 6.25 -17.40 -22.00
C GLN A 114 6.96 -17.51 -20.64
N CYS A 115 6.36 -18.18 -19.66
CA CYS A 115 7.00 -18.37 -18.35
C CYS A 115 8.33 -19.13 -18.45
N LYS A 116 8.41 -20.19 -19.28
CA LYS A 116 9.67 -20.91 -19.54
C LYS A 116 10.75 -19.98 -20.13
N LYS A 117 10.36 -19.09 -21.04
CA LYS A 117 11.27 -18.08 -21.62
C LYS A 117 11.78 -17.10 -20.56
N LEU A 118 10.90 -16.59 -19.69
CA LEU A 118 11.26 -15.69 -18.59
C LEU A 118 12.16 -16.37 -17.57
N ILE A 119 11.92 -17.64 -17.26
CA ILE A 119 12.84 -18.46 -16.46
C ILE A 119 14.23 -18.45 -17.13
N ASN A 120 14.36 -18.74 -18.43
CA ASN A 120 15.70 -18.77 -19.05
C ASN A 120 16.48 -17.44 -19.00
N PHE A 121 15.81 -16.28 -18.84
CA PHE A 121 16.47 -14.97 -18.72
C PHE A 121 16.67 -14.49 -17.29
N SER A 122 16.19 -15.20 -16.28
CA SER A 122 16.09 -14.70 -14.89
C SER A 122 17.04 -15.36 -13.90
N ASP A 123 18.15 -15.94 -14.37
CA ASP A 123 19.15 -16.55 -13.47
C ASP A 123 19.82 -15.53 -12.54
N ASN A 124 20.09 -14.33 -13.05
CA ASN A 124 20.56 -13.19 -12.27
C ASN A 124 20.31 -11.87 -13.01
N LEU A 125 20.54 -10.73 -12.34
CA LEU A 125 20.34 -9.40 -12.92
C LEU A 125 21.10 -9.17 -14.23
N GLN A 126 22.32 -9.71 -14.39
CA GLN A 126 23.11 -9.54 -15.61
C GLN A 126 22.46 -10.26 -16.80
N CYS A 127 22.00 -11.50 -16.59
CA CYS A 127 21.25 -12.25 -17.61
C CYS A 127 19.96 -11.51 -18.00
N TRP A 128 19.21 -11.00 -17.01
CA TRP A 128 17.99 -10.24 -17.25
C TRP A 128 18.25 -8.95 -18.04
N ASN A 129 19.25 -8.17 -17.61
CA ASN A 129 19.61 -6.89 -18.23
C ASN A 129 20.15 -7.04 -19.66
N SER A 130 20.71 -8.20 -19.99
CA SER A 130 21.20 -8.54 -21.33
C SER A 130 20.12 -9.19 -22.22
N SER A 131 18.97 -9.54 -21.65
CA SER A 131 17.84 -10.10 -22.40
C SER A 131 17.14 -9.04 -23.27
N PRO A 132 16.29 -9.43 -24.23
CA PRO A 132 15.48 -8.50 -25.01
C PRO A 132 14.57 -7.59 -24.16
N TYR A 133 14.24 -8.01 -22.92
CA TYR A 133 13.34 -7.28 -22.03
C TYR A 133 14.05 -6.28 -21.13
N GLY A 134 15.36 -6.47 -20.90
CA GLY A 134 16.17 -5.61 -20.05
C GLY A 134 16.22 -4.15 -20.52
N ALA A 135 15.89 -3.86 -21.79
CA ALA A 135 15.85 -2.51 -22.32
C ALA A 135 14.75 -1.63 -21.69
N PHE A 136 13.56 -2.19 -21.46
CA PHE A 136 12.39 -1.45 -20.99
C PHE A 136 11.88 -1.93 -19.63
N THR A 137 12.25 -3.14 -19.17
CA THR A 137 11.90 -3.65 -17.84
C THR A 137 13.14 -3.92 -17.00
N ARG A 138 13.25 -3.24 -15.86
CA ARG A 138 14.39 -3.33 -14.93
C ARG A 138 13.96 -3.93 -13.60
N MET A 139 14.86 -4.67 -12.96
CA MET A 139 14.64 -5.18 -11.61
C MET A 139 15.43 -4.32 -10.63
N CYS A 140 14.73 -3.74 -9.64
CA CYS A 140 15.36 -2.85 -8.67
C CYS A 140 16.32 -3.59 -7.74
N THR A 141 16.10 -4.89 -7.50
CA THR A 141 16.95 -5.74 -6.64
C THR A 141 17.10 -7.14 -7.23
N GLU A 142 18.18 -7.84 -6.88
CA GLU A 142 18.38 -9.26 -7.22
C GLU A 142 17.29 -10.15 -6.59
N TYR A 143 16.89 -9.81 -5.35
CA TYR A 143 15.83 -10.52 -4.65
C TYR A 143 14.49 -10.46 -5.37
N THR A 144 14.16 -9.30 -5.96
CA THR A 144 12.95 -9.15 -6.79
C THR A 144 12.98 -10.12 -7.96
N LEU A 145 14.08 -10.16 -8.73
CA LEU A 145 14.20 -11.09 -9.86
C LEU A 145 14.07 -12.56 -9.42
N ALA A 146 14.74 -12.93 -8.32
CA ALA A 146 14.68 -14.29 -7.78
C ALA A 146 13.27 -14.70 -7.37
N GLN A 147 12.50 -13.79 -6.76
CA GLN A 147 11.10 -14.07 -6.41
C GLN A 147 10.22 -14.17 -7.67
N LEU A 148 10.35 -13.27 -8.64
CA LEU A 148 9.57 -13.36 -9.88
C LEU A 148 9.86 -14.67 -10.63
N ARG A 149 11.13 -15.08 -10.72
CA ARG A 149 11.54 -16.40 -11.23
C ARG A 149 10.82 -17.54 -10.51
N ARG A 150 10.75 -17.49 -9.18
CA ARG A 150 10.05 -18.50 -8.37
C ARG A 150 8.58 -18.61 -8.78
N TYR A 151 7.88 -17.50 -9.00
CA TYR A 151 6.48 -17.52 -9.45
C TYR A 151 6.32 -18.10 -10.86
N TRP A 152 7.17 -17.72 -11.81
CA TRP A 152 7.12 -18.32 -13.15
C TRP A 152 7.40 -19.83 -13.11
N VAL A 153 8.29 -20.30 -12.22
CA VAL A 153 8.52 -21.73 -11.99
C VAL A 153 7.26 -22.40 -11.42
N LEU A 154 6.59 -21.78 -10.45
CA LEU A 154 5.31 -22.27 -9.90
C LEU A 154 4.24 -22.36 -11.00
N TYR A 155 4.12 -21.34 -11.84
CA TYR A 155 3.16 -21.32 -12.94
C TYR A 155 3.40 -22.47 -13.92
N VAL A 156 4.66 -22.71 -14.30
CA VAL A 156 5.03 -23.85 -15.15
C VAL A 156 4.81 -25.18 -14.44
N GLY A 157 5.08 -25.24 -13.14
CA GLY A 157 4.96 -26.46 -12.34
C GLY A 157 3.53 -26.91 -12.09
N MET A 158 2.55 -25.99 -12.09
CA MET A 158 1.15 -26.29 -11.77
C MET A 158 0.55 -27.36 -12.69
N GLN A 159 0.97 -27.44 -13.95
CA GLN A 159 0.49 -28.48 -14.87
C GLN A 159 0.81 -29.91 -14.38
N ASN A 160 1.85 -30.09 -13.57
CA ASN A 160 2.28 -31.37 -13.04
C ASN A 160 1.55 -31.75 -11.72
N MET A 161 0.69 -30.87 -11.21
CA MET A 161 -0.07 -31.11 -9.99
C MET A 161 -1.16 -32.17 -10.19
N PRO A 162 -1.45 -33.03 -9.19
CA PRO A 162 -2.56 -33.98 -9.24
C PRO A 162 -3.89 -33.31 -9.57
N THR A 163 -4.72 -33.95 -10.39
CA THR A 163 -6.02 -33.43 -10.83
C THR A 163 -6.94 -33.09 -9.66
N GLU A 164 -6.99 -33.95 -8.64
CA GLU A 164 -7.79 -33.73 -7.43
C GLU A 164 -7.43 -32.43 -6.72
N ARG A 165 -6.13 -32.12 -6.60
CA ARG A 165 -5.65 -30.88 -5.98
C ARG A 165 -5.99 -29.66 -6.83
N LYS A 166 -5.85 -29.74 -8.15
CA LYS A 166 -6.26 -28.66 -9.06
C LYS A 166 -7.76 -28.37 -8.97
N GLN A 167 -8.57 -29.43 -8.88
CA GLN A 167 -10.02 -29.30 -8.73
C GLN A 167 -10.38 -28.68 -7.39
N SER A 168 -9.76 -29.11 -6.29
CA SER A 168 -9.95 -28.49 -4.97
C SER A 168 -9.59 -27.01 -4.99
N LEU A 169 -8.47 -26.61 -5.60
CA LEU A 169 -8.10 -25.20 -5.73
C LEU A 169 -9.12 -24.40 -6.54
N ARG A 170 -9.65 -24.98 -7.63
CA ARG A 170 -10.69 -24.35 -8.45
C ARG A 170 -11.97 -24.13 -7.64
N GLU A 171 -12.40 -25.15 -6.92
CA GLU A 171 -13.61 -25.08 -6.08
C GLU A 171 -13.46 -24.05 -4.96
N THR A 172 -12.30 -24.01 -4.28
CA THR A 172 -12.01 -22.99 -3.26
C THR A 172 -12.03 -21.58 -3.84
N LEU A 173 -11.36 -21.36 -4.98
CA LEU A 173 -11.35 -20.04 -5.62
C LEU A 173 -12.77 -19.61 -6.00
N LEU A 174 -13.55 -20.45 -6.68
CA LEU A 174 -14.87 -20.06 -7.18
C LEU A 174 -15.94 -19.94 -6.06
N LYS A 175 -15.82 -20.70 -4.97
CA LYS A 175 -16.81 -20.72 -3.88
C LYS A 175 -16.81 -19.44 -3.04
N GLU A 176 -15.65 -18.85 -2.78
CA GLU A 176 -15.54 -17.61 -1.98
C GLU A 176 -16.28 -16.42 -2.63
N TYR A 177 -16.53 -16.46 -3.94
CA TYR A 177 -17.23 -15.39 -4.67
C TYR A 177 -18.75 -15.42 -4.59
N GLN A 178 -19.36 -16.55 -4.25
CA GLN A 178 -20.83 -16.71 -4.27
C GLN A 178 -21.56 -16.01 -3.11
N VAL A 179 -20.83 -15.39 -2.18
CA VAL A 179 -21.38 -14.80 -0.94
C VAL A 179 -21.43 -13.26 -0.99
N ALA A 180 -21.09 -12.65 -2.13
CA ALA A 180 -20.96 -11.19 -2.29
C ALA A 180 -22.30 -10.40 -2.15
N PRO A 181 -22.46 -9.47 -1.16
CA PRO A 181 -23.60 -8.54 -1.09
C PRO A 181 -23.77 -7.55 -2.27
N ALA A 182 -24.99 -7.05 -2.48
CA ALA A 182 -25.34 -6.14 -3.57
C ALA A 182 -24.57 -4.80 -3.59
N ALA A 183 -24.01 -4.37 -2.45
CA ALA A 183 -23.10 -3.22 -2.32
C ALA A 183 -21.88 -3.30 -3.26
N LEU A 184 -21.55 -4.51 -3.73
CA LEU A 184 -20.29 -4.82 -4.41
C LEU A 184 -20.37 -4.61 -5.93
N PHE A 185 -21.55 -4.76 -6.54
CA PHE A 185 -21.77 -4.43 -7.96
C PHE A 185 -21.63 -2.92 -8.24
N TRP A 186 -21.70 -2.10 -7.19
CA TRP A 186 -21.49 -0.65 -7.28
C TRP A 186 -20.04 -0.22 -7.45
N MET A 187 -19.06 -1.08 -7.13
CA MET A 187 -17.65 -0.71 -7.30
C MET A 187 -17.27 -0.72 -8.77
N ALA A 188 -17.63 -1.78 -9.50
CA ALA A 188 -17.34 -1.92 -10.92
C ALA A 188 -17.97 -0.81 -11.77
N SER A 189 -19.07 -0.20 -11.31
CA SER A 189 -19.77 0.85 -12.06
C SER A 189 -19.00 2.18 -12.06
N ARG A 190 -17.95 2.33 -11.23
CA ARG A 190 -17.04 3.49 -11.28
C ARG A 190 -16.40 3.67 -12.66
N SER A 191 -16.21 2.58 -13.40
CA SER A 191 -15.73 2.61 -14.80
C SER A 191 -16.63 3.40 -15.73
N ALA A 192 -17.92 3.55 -15.41
CA ALA A 192 -18.88 4.33 -16.19
C ALA A 192 -18.90 5.83 -15.84
N GLY A 193 -18.10 6.28 -14.87
CA GLY A 193 -18.02 7.69 -14.46
C GLY A 193 -19.40 8.27 -14.10
N PRO A 194 -19.82 9.41 -14.69
CA PRO A 194 -21.13 10.00 -14.41
C PRO A 194 -22.34 9.10 -14.69
N PHE A 195 -22.17 8.04 -15.50
CA PHE A 195 -23.22 7.08 -15.85
C PHE A 195 -23.26 5.86 -14.92
N ARG A 196 -22.62 5.96 -13.75
CA ARG A 196 -22.50 4.87 -12.77
C ARG A 196 -23.82 4.22 -12.39
N LEU A 197 -24.87 5.01 -12.15
CA LEU A 197 -26.20 4.48 -11.81
C LEU A 197 -26.78 3.61 -12.94
N SER A 198 -26.55 4.00 -14.20
CA SER A 198 -27.00 3.26 -15.38
C SER A 198 -26.21 1.96 -15.62
N ALA A 199 -24.96 1.91 -15.17
CA ALA A 199 -24.10 0.73 -15.30
C ALA A 199 -24.40 -0.38 -14.27
N PHE A 200 -25.19 -0.08 -13.24
CA PHE A 200 -25.45 -1.02 -12.14
C PHE A 200 -26.05 -2.34 -12.61
N GLU A 201 -27.09 -2.29 -13.46
CA GLU A 201 -27.74 -3.51 -13.97
C GLU A 201 -26.79 -4.39 -14.79
N SER A 202 -25.91 -3.78 -15.58
CA SER A 202 -24.90 -4.49 -16.37
C SER A 202 -23.91 -5.23 -15.47
N ASN A 203 -23.50 -4.61 -14.36
CA ASN A 203 -22.58 -5.23 -13.41
C ASN A 203 -23.23 -6.38 -12.62
N VAL A 204 -24.52 -6.27 -12.27
CA VAL A 204 -25.24 -7.39 -11.66
C VAL A 204 -25.25 -8.60 -12.60
N LYS A 205 -25.47 -8.38 -13.90
CA LYS A 205 -25.43 -9.44 -14.92
C LYS A 205 -24.04 -10.04 -15.13
N PHE A 206 -22.98 -9.33 -14.76
CA PHE A 206 -21.60 -9.81 -14.82
C PHE A 206 -21.31 -10.94 -13.82
N GLY A 207 -22.25 -11.28 -12.92
CA GLY A 207 -22.14 -12.42 -11.99
C GLY A 207 -21.69 -13.73 -12.64
N GLN A 208 -22.01 -13.96 -13.92
CA GLN A 208 -21.57 -15.13 -14.70
C GLN A 208 -20.05 -15.31 -14.77
N TYR A 209 -19.28 -14.22 -14.70
CA TYR A 209 -17.82 -14.28 -14.63
C TYR A 209 -17.35 -15.08 -13.41
N TRP A 210 -18.07 -15.00 -12.29
CA TRP A 210 -17.72 -15.72 -11.07
C TRP A 210 -18.07 -17.20 -11.11
N ASP A 211 -19.05 -17.59 -11.92
CA ASP A 211 -19.40 -18.99 -12.11
C ASP A 211 -18.40 -19.71 -13.02
N ALA A 212 -17.99 -19.04 -14.11
CA ALA A 212 -17.17 -19.66 -15.15
C ALA A 212 -15.67 -19.30 -15.05
N GLY A 213 -15.35 -18.17 -14.42
CA GLY A 213 -14.01 -17.60 -14.38
C GLY A 213 -13.54 -16.99 -15.70
N VAL A 214 -14.46 -16.64 -16.61
CA VAL A 214 -14.16 -16.09 -17.96
C VAL A 214 -15.11 -14.96 -18.31
N THR A 215 -14.70 -14.09 -19.23
CA THR A 215 -15.55 -13.00 -19.76
C THR A 215 -16.35 -13.40 -21.00
N PHE A 216 -16.33 -14.67 -21.39
CA PHE A 216 -17.09 -15.18 -22.53
C PHE A 216 -18.57 -15.33 -22.19
N SER A 217 -19.43 -15.09 -23.17
CA SER A 217 -20.86 -15.44 -23.11
C SER A 217 -21.20 -16.69 -23.93
N ASP A 218 -20.30 -17.12 -24.83
CA ASP A 218 -20.51 -18.29 -25.67
C ASP A 218 -20.29 -19.59 -24.86
N PRO A 219 -21.29 -20.49 -24.79
CA PRO A 219 -21.17 -21.74 -24.03
C PRO A 219 -20.03 -22.66 -24.49
N ALA A 220 -19.68 -22.66 -25.79
CA ALA A 220 -18.60 -23.50 -26.28
C ALA A 220 -17.22 -22.98 -25.81
N GLN A 221 -17.00 -21.67 -25.84
CA GLN A 221 -15.81 -21.05 -25.26
C GLN A 221 -15.71 -21.26 -23.75
N ILE A 222 -16.82 -21.14 -23.01
CA ILE A 222 -16.86 -21.43 -21.57
C ILE A 222 -16.48 -22.89 -21.31
N ALA A 223 -17.03 -23.84 -22.08
CA ALA A 223 -16.74 -25.26 -21.93
C ALA A 223 -15.27 -25.61 -22.28
N ALA A 224 -14.63 -24.85 -23.16
CA ALA A 224 -13.23 -25.02 -23.51
C ALA A 224 -12.26 -24.52 -22.41
N ALA A 225 -12.69 -23.58 -21.57
CA ALA A 225 -11.88 -22.97 -20.52
C ALA A 225 -11.73 -23.86 -19.28
N THR A 226 -10.99 -24.96 -19.43
CA THR A 226 -10.86 -26.02 -18.41
C THR A 226 -9.61 -25.90 -17.55
N TYR A 227 -8.60 -25.13 -17.98
CA TYR A 227 -7.34 -24.99 -17.26
C TYR A 227 -7.46 -23.87 -16.22
N LEU A 228 -7.13 -24.15 -14.95
CA LEU A 228 -7.06 -23.12 -13.92
C LEU A 228 -5.84 -22.22 -14.20
N ASN A 229 -6.04 -20.90 -14.22
CA ASN A 229 -4.98 -19.94 -14.49
C ASN A 229 -4.02 -19.86 -13.28
N PRO A 230 -2.75 -20.28 -13.41
CA PRO A 230 -1.81 -20.27 -12.30
C PRO A 230 -1.52 -18.87 -11.75
N THR A 231 -1.74 -17.80 -12.54
CA THR A 231 -1.52 -16.42 -12.10
C THR A 231 -2.55 -15.95 -11.07
N PHE A 232 -3.68 -16.66 -10.90
CA PHE A 232 -4.69 -16.38 -9.88
C PHE A 232 -4.51 -17.25 -8.61
N VAL A 233 -3.61 -18.23 -8.65
CA VAL A 233 -3.49 -19.28 -7.61
C VAL A 233 -2.39 -18.99 -6.59
N TYR A 234 -1.31 -18.33 -7.03
CA TYR A 234 -0.13 -18.07 -6.21
C TYR A 234 0.01 -16.58 -5.94
N SER A 235 0.08 -16.22 -4.66
CA SER A 235 0.28 -14.84 -4.17
C SER A 235 1.29 -14.80 -3.02
N PHE A 236 1.50 -13.65 -2.41
CA PHE A 236 2.27 -13.52 -1.16
C PHE A 236 1.70 -14.40 -0.04
N GLY A 237 0.37 -14.56 0.01
CA GLY A 237 -0.33 -15.41 0.97
C GLY A 237 -0.12 -16.92 0.78
N GLY A 238 0.52 -17.34 -0.32
CA GLY A 238 0.78 -18.74 -0.64
C GLY A 238 -0.10 -19.29 -1.77
N GLU A 239 -0.22 -20.62 -1.82
CA GLU A 239 -1.10 -21.32 -2.78
C GLU A 239 -2.53 -21.34 -2.25
N GLY A 240 -3.49 -21.04 -3.13
CA GLY A 240 -4.92 -21.06 -2.77
C GLY A 240 -5.32 -19.87 -1.90
N CYS A 241 -4.61 -18.74 -2.04
CA CYS A 241 -4.97 -17.48 -1.40
C CYS A 241 -6.38 -17.03 -1.80
N ILE A 242 -7.00 -16.24 -0.94
CA ILE A 242 -8.30 -15.64 -1.21
C ILE A 242 -8.10 -14.53 -2.23
N VAL A 243 -8.58 -14.72 -3.45
CA VAL A 243 -8.58 -13.65 -4.44
C VAL A 243 -9.66 -12.65 -4.06
N TYR A 244 -9.37 -11.36 -4.24
CA TYR A 244 -10.29 -10.27 -3.90
C TYR A 244 -11.68 -10.53 -4.47
N PRO A 245 -12.72 -10.66 -3.61
CA PRO A 245 -14.03 -11.13 -4.02
C PRO A 245 -14.77 -10.20 -5.00
N PHE A 246 -14.25 -8.99 -5.26
CA PHE A 246 -14.86 -7.99 -6.14
C PHE A 246 -14.02 -7.71 -7.40
N THR A 247 -13.07 -8.61 -7.70
CA THR A 247 -12.29 -8.64 -8.94
C THR A 247 -13.18 -8.56 -10.20
N HIS A 248 -13.19 -7.43 -10.91
CA HIS A 248 -14.04 -7.22 -12.08
C HIS A 248 -13.19 -6.80 -13.29
N PRO A 249 -13.03 -7.64 -14.33
CA PRO A 249 -12.16 -7.36 -15.48
C PRO A 249 -12.39 -6.03 -16.20
N THR A 250 -13.60 -5.47 -16.12
CA THR A 250 -13.88 -4.18 -16.77
C THR A 250 -13.62 -2.95 -15.92
N VAL A 251 -13.36 -3.10 -14.61
CA VAL A 251 -13.19 -1.96 -13.70
C VAL A 251 -11.98 -1.10 -14.07
N ASP A 252 -10.96 -1.71 -14.67
CA ASP A 252 -9.71 -1.09 -15.09
C ASP A 252 -9.87 -0.06 -16.24
N PHE A 253 -11.01 -0.07 -16.93
CA PHE A 253 -11.21 0.64 -18.20
C PHE A 253 -12.20 1.80 -18.09
N HIS A 254 -12.20 2.70 -19.09
CA HIS A 254 -13.08 3.86 -19.14
C HIS A 254 -14.34 3.55 -19.96
N LEU A 255 -15.41 3.14 -19.30
CA LEU A 255 -16.63 2.64 -19.95
C LEU A 255 -17.78 3.66 -20.02
N ALA A 256 -17.55 4.89 -19.55
CA ALA A 256 -18.54 5.96 -19.55
C ALA A 256 -19.18 6.18 -20.93
N SER A 257 -18.40 6.12 -22.02
CA SER A 257 -18.91 6.32 -23.37
C SER A 257 -19.79 5.17 -23.86
N VAL A 258 -19.54 3.93 -23.42
CA VAL A 258 -20.36 2.77 -23.80
C VAL A 258 -21.71 2.89 -23.12
N VAL A 259 -21.71 3.13 -21.81
CA VAL A 259 -22.92 3.24 -21.00
C VAL A 259 -23.74 4.47 -21.42
N GLY A 260 -23.10 5.64 -21.58
CA GLY A 260 -23.78 6.87 -21.94
C GLY A 260 -24.41 6.89 -23.33
N ASN A 261 -23.90 6.06 -24.27
CA ASN A 261 -24.46 5.92 -25.62
C ASN A 261 -25.45 4.75 -25.75
N SER A 262 -25.68 3.98 -24.68
CA SER A 262 -26.61 2.85 -24.69
C SER A 262 -28.06 3.33 -24.57
N TYR A 263 -28.97 2.74 -25.34
CA TYR A 263 -30.41 2.94 -25.13
C TYR A 263 -30.88 2.03 -23.98
N GLY A 264 -30.77 2.50 -22.74
CA GLY A 264 -31.08 1.73 -21.53
C GLY A 264 -29.83 1.12 -20.88
N SER A 265 -29.96 -0.09 -20.33
CA SER A 265 -28.84 -0.82 -19.72
C SER A 265 -27.85 -1.30 -20.79
N ALA A 266 -26.56 -0.96 -20.64
CA ALA A 266 -25.52 -1.42 -21.54
C ALA A 266 -25.39 -2.96 -21.50
N ASP A 267 -25.19 -3.60 -22.65
CA ASP A 267 -24.96 -5.04 -22.67
C ASP A 267 -23.56 -5.37 -22.11
N VAL A 268 -23.47 -6.45 -21.33
CA VAL A 268 -22.20 -6.90 -20.73
C VAL A 268 -21.17 -7.21 -21.81
N PHE A 269 -21.63 -7.79 -22.93
CA PHE A 269 -20.79 -8.08 -24.08
C PHE A 269 -20.14 -6.80 -24.64
N ASP A 270 -20.90 -5.71 -24.76
CA ASP A 270 -20.40 -4.44 -25.27
C ASP A 270 -19.39 -3.80 -24.31
N LEU A 271 -19.60 -3.91 -23.00
CA LEU A 271 -18.65 -3.45 -21.98
C LEU A 271 -17.33 -4.22 -22.05
N VAL A 272 -17.38 -5.56 -22.12
CA VAL A 272 -16.18 -6.41 -22.26
C VAL A 272 -15.46 -6.13 -23.56
N LYS A 273 -16.17 -6.01 -24.67
CA LYS A 273 -15.60 -5.68 -25.98
C LYS A 273 -14.91 -4.32 -25.96
N ALA A 274 -15.52 -3.31 -25.36
CA ALA A 274 -14.90 -1.99 -25.23
C ALA A 274 -13.64 -2.03 -24.36
N ALA A 275 -13.66 -2.77 -23.25
CA ALA A 275 -12.50 -2.98 -22.40
C ALA A 275 -11.35 -3.69 -23.15
N GLN A 276 -11.65 -4.75 -23.91
CA GLN A 276 -10.68 -5.44 -24.77
C GLN A 276 -10.07 -4.53 -25.82
N MET A 277 -10.86 -3.63 -26.42
CA MET A 277 -10.35 -2.66 -27.39
C MET A 277 -9.44 -1.62 -26.75
N GLN A 278 -9.80 -1.08 -25.57
CA GLN A 278 -8.91 -0.17 -24.83
C GLN A 278 -7.62 -0.87 -24.43
N PHE A 279 -7.70 -2.10 -23.93
CA PHE A 279 -6.52 -2.93 -23.61
C PHE A 279 -5.61 -3.12 -24.83
N TYR A 280 -6.20 -3.41 -26.00
CA TYR A 280 -5.47 -3.52 -27.25
C TYR A 280 -4.77 -2.22 -27.63
N ASP A 281 -5.45 -1.09 -27.55
CA ASP A 281 -4.90 0.23 -27.90
C ASP A 281 -3.73 0.59 -26.97
N TRP A 282 -3.87 0.33 -25.67
CA TRP A 282 -2.83 0.63 -24.68
C TRP A 282 -1.61 -0.28 -24.85
N CYS A 283 -1.83 -1.58 -25.08
CA CYS A 283 -0.75 -2.52 -25.39
C CYS A 283 -0.04 -2.14 -26.70
N SER A 284 -0.79 -1.74 -27.72
CA SER A 284 -0.24 -1.31 -29.01
C SER A 284 0.61 -0.05 -28.87
N ALA A 285 0.17 0.93 -28.07
CA ALA A 285 0.95 2.12 -27.77
C ALA A 285 2.24 1.80 -27.00
N PHE A 286 2.17 0.92 -25.99
CA PHE A 286 3.36 0.45 -25.28
C PHE A 286 4.35 -0.22 -26.24
N ARG A 287 3.88 -1.17 -27.06
CA ARG A 287 4.70 -1.84 -28.07
C ARG A 287 5.36 -0.84 -29.03
N ALA A 288 4.58 0.10 -29.57
CA ALA A 288 5.10 1.13 -30.46
C ALA A 288 6.19 1.96 -29.78
N SER A 289 6.01 2.32 -28.49
CA SER A 289 6.98 3.11 -27.73
C SER A 289 8.32 2.39 -27.51
N ILE A 290 8.32 1.06 -27.30
CA ILE A 290 9.56 0.30 -27.09
C ILE A 290 10.25 -0.10 -28.40
N CYS A 291 9.53 -0.13 -29.52
CA CYS A 291 10.10 -0.37 -30.85
C CYS A 291 10.54 0.91 -31.59
N SER A 292 10.10 2.07 -31.12
CA SER A 292 10.41 3.36 -31.76
C SER A 292 11.83 3.83 -31.46
N THR A 293 12.49 4.40 -32.47
CA THR A 293 13.75 5.12 -32.30
C THR A 293 13.54 6.64 -32.16
N ARG A 294 12.29 7.11 -32.31
CA ARG A 294 11.95 8.54 -32.30
C ARG A 294 11.77 9.11 -30.90
N HIS A 295 11.46 8.26 -29.93
CA HIS A 295 11.16 8.65 -28.55
C HIS A 295 12.03 7.82 -27.59
N PRO A 296 12.37 8.35 -26.40
CA PRO A 296 13.00 7.54 -25.37
C PRO A 296 12.12 6.35 -25.01
N THR A 297 12.69 5.15 -25.00
CA THR A 297 12.03 3.94 -24.54
C THR A 297 11.54 4.14 -23.10
N PRO A 298 10.26 3.87 -22.78
CA PRO A 298 9.80 3.91 -21.40
C PRO A 298 10.52 2.86 -20.57
N VAL A 299 10.90 3.22 -19.35
CA VAL A 299 11.53 2.30 -18.39
C VAL A 299 10.53 1.95 -17.31
N ILE A 300 10.30 0.67 -17.08
CA ILE A 300 9.43 0.14 -16.02
C ILE A 300 10.29 -0.67 -15.07
N ARG A 301 10.46 -0.19 -13.84
CA ARG A 301 11.29 -0.79 -12.81
C ARG A 301 10.40 -1.53 -11.82
N ILE A 302 10.80 -2.75 -11.47
CA ILE A 302 10.03 -3.63 -10.60
C ILE A 302 10.76 -3.76 -9.26
N LEU A 303 10.05 -3.46 -8.18
CA LEU A 303 10.54 -3.57 -6.81
C LEU A 303 9.57 -4.39 -5.97
N LEU A 304 10.05 -5.52 -5.47
CA LEU A 304 9.36 -6.27 -4.41
C LEU A 304 9.73 -5.67 -3.06
N ALA A 305 8.80 -4.94 -2.45
CA ALA A 305 8.94 -4.37 -1.11
C ALA A 305 7.59 -3.86 -0.59
N GLU A 306 7.44 -3.84 0.73
CA GLU A 306 6.42 -3.04 1.39
C GLU A 306 6.66 -1.56 1.08
N ALA A 307 5.58 -0.81 0.85
CA ALA A 307 5.63 0.56 0.33
C ALA A 307 6.48 1.51 1.18
N THR A 308 6.28 1.52 2.51
CA THR A 308 7.07 2.39 3.39
C THR A 308 8.52 1.94 3.46
N ALA A 309 8.79 0.64 3.48
CA ALA A 309 10.14 0.08 3.43
C ALA A 309 10.90 0.49 2.15
N ALA A 310 10.25 0.43 0.99
CA ALA A 310 10.80 0.93 -0.26
C ALA A 310 11.16 2.41 -0.16
N CYS A 311 10.26 3.22 0.40
CA CYS A 311 10.50 4.65 0.58
C CYS A 311 11.72 4.92 1.47
N TYR A 312 11.82 4.27 2.63
CA TYR A 312 12.98 4.44 3.51
C TYR A 312 14.27 3.90 2.90
N ALA A 313 14.21 2.88 2.05
CA ALA A 313 15.38 2.40 1.31
C ALA A 313 15.89 3.47 0.32
N PHE A 314 15.00 4.13 -0.43
CA PHE A 314 15.38 5.25 -1.31
C PHE A 314 15.94 6.44 -0.53
N GLN A 315 15.32 6.80 0.59
CA GLN A 315 15.83 7.85 1.47
C GLN A 315 17.22 7.50 2.05
N SER A 316 17.41 6.25 2.47
CA SER A 316 18.69 5.78 3.02
C SER A 316 19.79 5.79 1.95
N PHE A 317 19.49 5.30 0.74
CA PHE A 317 20.40 5.35 -0.40
C PHE A 317 20.79 6.78 -0.75
N ARG A 318 19.85 7.73 -0.68
CA ARG A 318 20.12 9.15 -0.94
C ARG A 318 21.19 9.71 -0.01
N THR A 319 21.10 9.40 1.28
CA THR A 319 21.97 9.93 2.33
C THR A 319 23.31 9.20 2.40
N ALA A 320 23.29 7.87 2.41
CA ALA A 320 24.49 7.06 2.59
C ALA A 320 25.23 6.75 1.28
N LYS A 321 24.57 6.94 0.11
CA LYS A 321 25.06 6.53 -1.22
C LYS A 321 25.43 5.05 -1.33
N THR A 322 24.94 4.23 -0.39
CA THR A 322 25.20 2.80 -0.33
C THR A 322 23.95 2.04 -0.77
N ALA A 323 24.11 1.16 -1.75
CA ALA A 323 23.04 0.29 -2.28
C ALA A 323 22.46 -0.69 -1.23
N SER A 324 23.20 -0.96 -0.16
CA SER A 324 22.80 -1.85 0.93
C SER A 324 22.15 -1.04 2.05
N ALA A 325 20.83 -0.98 2.07
CA ALA A 325 20.08 -0.44 3.20
C ALA A 325 19.84 -1.56 4.23
N SER A 326 19.93 -1.27 5.52
CA SER A 326 19.50 -2.20 6.59
C SER A 326 17.97 -2.21 6.76
N VAL A 327 17.23 -2.01 5.66
CA VAL A 327 15.77 -1.94 5.61
C VAL A 327 15.27 -3.28 5.08
N LEU A 328 14.37 -3.92 5.81
CA LEU A 328 13.78 -5.18 5.40
C LEU A 328 12.80 -4.96 4.24
N VAL A 329 12.64 -5.96 3.38
CA VAL A 329 11.73 -5.95 2.23
C VAL A 329 10.28 -5.73 2.70
N GLY A 330 9.86 -6.38 3.77
CA GLY A 330 8.50 -6.28 4.28
C GLY A 330 8.32 -7.12 5.55
N PRO A 331 7.08 -7.33 6.01
CA PRO A 331 6.81 -8.19 7.14
C PRO A 331 7.15 -9.65 6.80
N TRP A 332 7.43 -10.47 7.82
CA TRP A 332 7.66 -11.91 7.68
C TRP A 332 8.89 -12.34 6.86
N THR A 333 9.85 -11.43 6.62
CA THR A 333 11.09 -11.72 5.91
C THR A 333 12.32 -11.07 6.56
N THR A 334 13.46 -11.75 6.59
CA THR A 334 14.76 -11.15 6.96
C THR A 334 15.48 -10.50 5.79
N GLN A 335 14.94 -10.62 4.58
CA GLN A 335 15.60 -10.09 3.41
C GLN A 335 15.67 -8.56 3.50
N THR A 336 16.86 -8.01 3.33
CA THR A 336 17.07 -6.57 3.23
C THR A 336 16.95 -6.10 1.78
N ILE A 337 16.45 -4.88 1.60
CA ILE A 337 16.43 -4.20 0.30
C ILE A 337 17.87 -3.83 -0.09
N GLN A 338 18.33 -4.44 -1.18
CA GLN A 338 19.63 -4.15 -1.79
C GLN A 338 19.39 -3.67 -3.21
N LEU A 339 19.47 -2.35 -3.40
CA LEU A 339 19.24 -1.72 -4.70
C LEU A 339 20.33 -2.15 -5.69
N SER A 340 19.95 -2.32 -6.96
CA SER A 340 20.87 -2.72 -8.02
C SER A 340 22.02 -1.72 -8.14
N LYS A 341 23.25 -2.21 -7.98
CA LYS A 341 24.47 -1.39 -8.08
C LYS A 341 24.71 -0.90 -9.51
N GLU A 342 24.17 -1.61 -10.50
CA GLU A 342 24.21 -1.20 -11.90
C GLU A 342 23.23 -0.04 -12.15
N ASP A 343 21.98 -0.19 -11.73
CA ASP A 343 20.94 0.77 -12.09
C ASP A 343 20.98 2.07 -11.29
N TYR A 344 21.25 2.01 -9.98
CA TYR A 344 21.15 3.18 -9.10
C TYR A 344 22.44 4.02 -9.11
N PRO A 345 23.61 3.50 -8.66
CA PRO A 345 24.87 4.23 -8.81
C PRO A 345 25.26 4.55 -10.26
N SER A 346 25.10 3.61 -11.19
CA SER A 346 25.74 3.73 -12.52
C SER A 346 24.79 4.28 -13.60
N ARG A 347 23.50 3.91 -13.59
CA ARG A 347 22.51 4.36 -14.58
C ARG A 347 21.56 5.45 -14.07
N SER A 348 21.79 5.96 -12.86
CA SER A 348 21.02 7.07 -12.26
C SER A 348 19.51 6.82 -12.24
N ALA A 349 19.09 5.61 -11.85
CA ALA A 349 17.69 5.30 -11.56
C ALA A 349 17.11 6.32 -10.56
N PRO A 350 15.83 6.70 -10.71
CA PRO A 350 15.21 7.70 -9.86
C PRO A 350 15.14 7.23 -8.41
N ILE A 351 15.53 8.13 -7.50
CA ILE A 351 15.40 8.02 -6.03
C ILE A 351 14.60 9.20 -5.45
N ARG A 352 14.18 10.09 -6.35
CA ARG A 352 13.21 11.16 -6.15
C ARG A 352 12.29 11.15 -7.36
N PHE A 353 11.05 11.49 -7.13
CA PHE A 353 9.96 11.31 -8.09
C PHE A 353 9.15 12.59 -8.16
N ASN A 354 8.79 13.04 -9.35
CA ASN A 354 7.86 14.16 -9.50
C ASN A 354 6.40 13.69 -9.57
N VAL A 355 6.16 12.39 -9.71
CA VAL A 355 4.84 11.79 -9.52
C VAL A 355 4.99 10.63 -8.56
N ILE A 356 4.20 10.62 -7.50
CA ILE A 356 4.06 9.46 -6.63
C ILE A 356 2.59 9.12 -6.54
N ASP A 357 2.23 7.89 -6.88
CA ASP A 357 0.90 7.33 -6.63
C ASP A 357 1.01 6.33 -5.49
N ALA A 358 0.29 6.56 -4.40
CA ALA A 358 0.26 5.68 -3.24
C ALA A 358 -0.93 4.72 -3.25
N SER A 359 -1.74 4.71 -4.32
CA SER A 359 -2.93 3.88 -4.47
C SER A 359 -3.84 3.95 -3.22
N ASP A 360 -4.54 2.85 -2.92
CA ASP A 360 -5.41 2.67 -1.76
C ASP A 360 -4.65 2.31 -0.47
N LEU A 361 -3.32 2.47 -0.45
CA LEU A 361 -2.50 2.06 0.69
C LEU A 361 -2.82 2.84 1.96
N GLU A 362 -3.47 4.00 1.90
CA GLU A 362 -3.90 4.68 3.12
C GLU A 362 -4.90 3.86 3.94
N ASP A 363 -5.70 3.00 3.30
CA ASP A 363 -6.67 2.12 3.98
C ASP A 363 -6.02 0.94 4.70
N ASN A 364 -4.74 0.63 4.42
CA ASN A 364 -4.00 -0.47 5.05
C ASN A 364 -2.82 0.03 5.90
N VAL A 365 -2.08 1.02 5.40
CA VAL A 365 -0.87 1.58 6.02
C VAL A 365 -1.18 2.79 6.90
N GLY A 366 -2.27 3.52 6.61
CA GLY A 366 -2.65 4.78 7.26
C GLY A 366 -2.04 6.00 6.56
N LEU A 367 -2.88 7.02 6.32
CA LEU A 367 -2.53 8.22 5.57
C LEU A 367 -1.30 8.94 6.14
N LEU A 368 -1.22 9.13 7.47
CA LEU A 368 -0.07 9.82 8.09
C LEU A 368 1.26 9.09 7.84
N ASN A 369 1.25 7.75 7.88
CA ASN A 369 2.45 6.94 7.63
C ASN A 369 2.89 7.02 6.17
N ILE A 370 1.92 7.00 5.24
CA ILE A 370 2.18 7.22 3.82
C ILE A 370 2.80 8.60 3.60
N LEU A 371 2.19 9.67 4.11
CA LEU A 371 2.73 11.04 3.99
C LEU A 371 4.16 11.13 4.56
N THR A 372 4.40 10.57 5.74
CA THR A 372 5.71 10.54 6.42
C THR A 372 6.79 9.87 5.57
N ALA A 373 6.47 8.74 4.95
CA ALA A 373 7.44 7.97 4.16
C ALA A 373 7.66 8.57 2.76
N VAL A 374 6.60 9.12 2.15
CA VAL A 374 6.58 9.47 0.73
C VAL A 374 7.04 10.90 0.46
N VAL A 375 6.62 11.87 1.27
CA VAL A 375 6.92 13.30 1.04
C VAL A 375 8.43 13.58 0.87
N PRO A 376 9.35 12.95 1.63
CA PRO A 376 10.79 13.12 1.42
C PRO A 376 11.32 12.70 0.05
N LEU A 377 10.57 11.90 -0.71
CA LEU A 377 10.92 11.42 -2.05
C LEU A 377 10.42 12.34 -3.17
N LEU A 378 9.52 13.27 -2.87
CA LEU A 378 9.06 14.24 -3.87
C LEU A 378 10.24 15.06 -4.41
N SER A 379 10.26 15.25 -5.72
CA SER A 379 11.31 15.98 -6.42
C SER A 379 11.22 17.47 -6.12
N HIS A 380 11.87 17.91 -5.05
CA HIS A 380 12.08 19.34 -4.78
C HIS A 380 13.27 19.87 -5.59
N PRO A 381 13.18 21.04 -6.26
CA PRO A 381 12.11 22.05 -6.22
C PRO A 381 11.14 22.03 -7.43
N SER A 382 10.86 20.88 -8.07
CA SER A 382 9.91 20.87 -9.19
C SER A 382 8.54 21.38 -8.73
N ARG A 383 8.03 22.40 -9.43
CA ARG A 383 6.70 22.99 -9.17
C ARG A 383 5.57 22.02 -9.52
N CYS A 384 5.87 20.96 -10.26
CA CYS A 384 4.90 19.98 -10.73
C CYS A 384 4.95 18.67 -9.93
N SER A 385 5.77 18.58 -8.88
CA SER A 385 5.78 17.40 -8.02
C SER A 385 4.41 17.18 -7.36
N VAL A 386 3.88 15.98 -7.52
CA VAL A 386 2.53 15.61 -7.10
C VAL A 386 2.53 14.25 -6.41
N LEU A 387 1.71 14.12 -5.36
CA LEU A 387 1.40 12.86 -4.71
C LEU A 387 -0.10 12.58 -4.87
N TYR A 388 -0.46 11.36 -5.25
CA TYR A 388 -1.83 10.87 -5.28
C TYR A 388 -2.06 9.85 -4.16
N THR A 389 -3.20 9.95 -3.49
CA THR A 389 -3.70 8.92 -2.59
C THR A 389 -5.15 8.61 -2.96
N GLU A 390 -5.53 7.36 -2.82
CA GLU A 390 -6.89 6.86 -2.99
C GLU A 390 -7.35 6.25 -1.66
N SER A 391 -8.63 6.38 -1.30
CA SER A 391 -9.26 5.61 -0.22
C SER A 391 -10.56 5.02 -0.72
N GLN A 392 -10.85 3.80 -0.27
CA GLN A 392 -12.08 3.04 -0.47
C GLN A 392 -12.69 2.67 0.89
N HIS A 393 -12.96 3.67 1.74
CA HIS A 393 -13.38 3.43 3.12
C HIS A 393 -14.84 2.93 3.27
N TYR A 394 -15.06 2.04 4.24
CA TYR A 394 -16.40 1.76 4.80
C TYR A 394 -16.67 2.77 5.93
N GLN A 395 -17.72 3.58 5.84
CA GLN A 395 -18.18 4.36 6.99
C GLN A 395 -19.40 3.70 7.65
N THR A 396 -19.30 3.45 8.96
CA THR A 396 -20.40 2.89 9.76
C THR A 396 -21.46 3.92 10.10
N THR A 397 -22.66 3.40 10.34
CA THR A 397 -23.79 4.04 11.02
C THR A 397 -23.56 4.28 12.53
N GLY A 398 -22.37 3.96 13.05
CA GLY A 398 -22.03 3.99 14.48
C GLY A 398 -21.33 5.26 14.97
N ASP A 399 -21.00 6.22 14.10
CA ASP A 399 -20.30 7.46 14.47
C ASP A 399 -21.20 8.46 15.25
N GLN A 400 -22.17 7.96 16.03
CA GLN A 400 -23.07 8.76 16.87
C GLN A 400 -22.45 9.21 18.20
N SER A 401 -21.15 9.04 18.45
CA SER A 401 -20.58 9.38 19.75
C SER A 401 -19.29 10.17 19.67
N LEU A 402 -19.42 11.43 19.24
CA LEU A 402 -18.55 12.49 19.77
C LEU A 402 -19.44 13.60 20.30
N VAL A 403 -19.70 13.53 21.60
CA VAL A 403 -20.21 14.64 22.39
C VAL A 403 -19.16 15.76 22.31
N TYR A 404 -19.59 16.99 22.06
CA TYR A 404 -18.74 18.18 22.11
C TYR A 404 -17.82 18.18 23.35
N GLU A 405 -16.68 18.88 23.30
CA GLU A 405 -15.97 19.36 24.51
C GLU A 405 -16.88 20.25 25.40
N ASP A 406 -18.00 20.75 24.87
CA ASP A 406 -19.01 21.55 25.59
C ASP A 406 -20.18 20.75 26.19
N GLY A 407 -20.23 19.43 26.00
CA GLY A 407 -21.23 18.56 26.63
C GLY A 407 -22.67 18.66 26.09
N THR A 408 -22.94 19.37 25.00
CA THR A 408 -24.32 19.71 24.60
C THR A 408 -25.09 18.66 23.79
N GLY A 409 -24.53 17.48 23.52
CA GLY A 409 -25.28 16.30 23.04
C GLY A 409 -26.08 16.47 21.74
N LYS A 410 -25.84 17.51 20.92
CA LYS A 410 -26.50 17.68 19.62
C LYS A 410 -25.71 16.97 18.51
N PRO A 411 -26.33 16.09 17.70
CA PRO A 411 -25.66 15.52 16.53
C PRO A 411 -25.32 16.64 15.54
N LEU A 412 -24.06 16.66 15.11
CA LEU A 412 -23.57 17.60 14.09
C LEU A 412 -24.03 17.13 12.70
N PRO A 413 -24.14 18.01 11.70
CA PRO A 413 -24.31 17.59 10.31
C PRO A 413 -23.13 16.70 9.91
N HIS A 414 -23.40 15.42 9.64
CA HIS A 414 -22.42 14.34 9.41
C HIS A 414 -21.66 14.41 8.06
N ASP A 415 -21.67 15.55 7.37
CA ASP A 415 -21.10 15.71 6.02
C ASP A 415 -19.86 16.63 5.97
N ASP A 416 -19.13 16.76 7.08
CA ASP A 416 -17.85 17.48 7.08
C ASP A 416 -16.70 16.54 6.73
N GLY A 417 -16.33 16.48 5.45
CA GLY A 417 -15.17 15.73 4.97
C GLY A 417 -13.86 16.09 5.69
N ALA A 418 -13.75 17.29 6.29
CA ALA A 418 -12.57 17.69 7.06
C ALA A 418 -12.40 16.90 8.37
N ARG A 419 -13.47 16.35 8.95
CA ARG A 419 -13.40 15.53 10.17
C ARG A 419 -12.86 14.13 9.91
N ASP A 420 -13.29 13.50 8.82
CA ASP A 420 -12.78 12.21 8.37
C ASP A 420 -11.25 12.27 8.14
N PHE A 421 -10.77 13.37 7.55
CA PHE A 421 -9.33 13.63 7.45
C PHE A 421 -8.65 13.79 8.80
N THR A 422 -9.26 14.54 9.73
CA THR A 422 -8.70 14.76 11.06
C THR A 422 -8.50 13.44 11.82
N GLN A 423 -9.39 12.46 11.61
CA GLN A 423 -9.26 11.12 12.17
C GLN A 423 -8.10 10.32 11.54
N ARG A 424 -7.86 10.48 10.23
CA ARG A 424 -6.77 9.79 9.50
C ARG A 424 -5.37 10.37 9.75
N VAL A 425 -5.27 11.67 10.03
CA VAL A 425 -3.99 12.38 10.20
C VAL A 425 -3.74 12.92 11.61
N TYR A 426 -4.71 12.77 12.51
CA TYR A 426 -4.63 13.09 13.94
C TYR A 426 -4.44 14.59 14.28
N ALA A 427 -4.56 15.48 13.29
CA ALA A 427 -4.51 16.93 13.43
C ALA A 427 -5.46 17.57 12.40
N ASP A 428 -5.82 18.85 12.59
CA ASP A 428 -6.59 19.55 11.56
C ASP A 428 -5.79 19.68 10.26
N MET A 429 -6.48 19.75 9.13
CA MET A 429 -5.86 19.71 7.80
C MET A 429 -4.87 20.86 7.57
N THR A 430 -5.16 22.05 8.09
CA THR A 430 -4.25 23.20 7.92
C THR A 430 -2.95 22.96 8.68
N THR A 431 -3.04 22.54 9.95
CA THR A 431 -1.87 22.24 10.78
C THR A 431 -1.04 21.10 10.20
N ILE A 432 -1.66 19.99 9.79
CA ILE A 432 -0.88 18.87 9.24
C ILE A 432 -0.24 19.23 7.89
N ALA A 433 -0.92 20.02 7.05
CA ALA A 433 -0.37 20.45 5.78
C ALA A 433 0.89 21.31 5.95
N LEU A 434 0.90 22.15 6.99
CA LEU A 434 2.07 22.91 7.41
C LEU A 434 3.17 22.00 7.94
N VAL A 435 2.86 21.08 8.86
CA VAL A 435 3.84 20.17 9.48
C VAL A 435 4.47 19.22 8.47
N VAL A 436 3.69 18.69 7.52
CA VAL A 436 4.17 17.74 6.51
C VAL A 436 4.74 18.44 5.28
N GLY A 437 4.26 19.64 4.95
CA GLY A 437 4.73 20.42 3.79
C GLY A 437 4.02 20.09 2.48
N VAL A 438 2.93 19.32 2.52
CA VAL A 438 2.02 19.06 1.39
C VAL A 438 0.57 19.22 1.84
N CYS A 439 -0.31 19.62 0.91
CA CYS A 439 -1.73 19.82 1.19
C CYS A 439 -2.56 19.28 0.02
N PRO A 440 -3.79 18.77 0.26
CA PRO A 440 -4.71 18.47 -0.82
C PRO A 440 -5.04 19.74 -1.61
N VAL A 441 -4.91 19.66 -2.94
CA VAL A 441 -5.21 20.78 -3.85
C VAL A 441 -6.67 21.21 -3.70
N ASP A 442 -7.57 20.24 -3.58
CA ASP A 442 -9.01 20.49 -3.46
C ASP A 442 -9.36 21.23 -2.15
N TYR A 443 -8.60 20.97 -1.08
CA TYR A 443 -8.74 21.66 0.19
C TYR A 443 -8.26 23.12 0.11
N LEU A 444 -7.13 23.37 -0.56
CA LEU A 444 -6.59 24.74 -0.70
C LEU A 444 -7.37 25.61 -1.69
N SER A 445 -7.82 25.01 -2.79
CA SER A 445 -8.46 25.74 -3.89
C SER A 445 -9.98 25.80 -3.76
N CYS A 446 -10.58 25.04 -2.83
CA CYS A 446 -12.03 24.81 -2.73
C CYS A 446 -12.64 24.31 -4.06
N PHE A 447 -11.82 23.67 -4.91
CA PHE A 447 -12.20 23.22 -6.24
C PHE A 447 -11.63 21.83 -6.49
N SER A 448 -12.44 20.93 -7.07
CA SER A 448 -11.98 19.63 -7.56
C SER A 448 -12.31 19.47 -9.03
N SER A 449 -11.37 18.91 -9.79
CA SER A 449 -11.62 18.47 -11.17
C SER A 449 -12.34 17.12 -11.24
N HIS A 450 -12.53 16.44 -10.12
CA HIS A 450 -13.17 15.13 -10.04
C HIS A 450 -14.56 15.26 -9.41
N CYS A 451 -15.58 14.80 -10.15
CA CYS A 451 -16.92 14.69 -9.59
C CYS A 451 -16.97 13.52 -8.61
N ASN A 452 -17.53 13.76 -7.42
CA ASN A 452 -17.82 12.72 -6.41
C ASN A 452 -19.33 12.65 -6.10
N THR A 453 -20.18 13.31 -6.90
CA THR A 453 -21.62 13.38 -6.65
C THR A 453 -22.27 11.99 -6.71
N ASP A 454 -21.81 11.12 -7.59
CA ASP A 454 -22.27 9.73 -7.68
C ASP A 454 -21.92 8.93 -6.42
N GLU A 455 -20.69 9.08 -5.88
CA GLU A 455 -20.29 8.48 -4.60
C GLU A 455 -21.18 8.98 -3.45
N LEU A 456 -21.49 10.28 -3.42
CA LEU A 456 -22.37 10.87 -2.40
C LEU A 456 -23.80 10.37 -2.52
N ILE A 457 -24.37 10.28 -3.72
CA ILE A 457 -25.72 9.74 -3.95
C ILE A 457 -25.80 8.28 -3.48
N VAL A 458 -24.85 7.44 -3.90
CA VAL A 458 -24.79 6.04 -3.47
C VAL A 458 -24.69 5.96 -1.95
N ARG A 459 -23.80 6.75 -1.33
CA ARG A 459 -23.67 6.82 0.13
C ARG A 459 -24.98 7.18 0.82
N THR A 460 -25.73 8.16 0.30
CA THR A 460 -27.04 8.53 0.85
C THR A 460 -28.07 7.41 0.72
N LEU A 461 -28.09 6.69 -0.41
CA LEU A 461 -29.02 5.57 -0.62
C LEU A 461 -28.74 4.41 0.34
N PHE A 462 -27.48 3.99 0.48
CA PHE A 462 -27.10 2.91 1.38
C PHE A 462 -27.33 3.26 2.86
N ARG A 463 -27.10 4.53 3.23
CA ARG A 463 -27.46 5.03 4.57
C ARG A 463 -28.95 4.84 4.89
N GLN A 464 -29.84 5.02 3.92
CA GLN A 464 -31.29 4.85 4.12
C GLN A 464 -31.70 3.39 4.32
N THR A 465 -30.95 2.43 3.74
CA THR A 465 -31.24 0.99 3.90
C THR A 465 -30.57 0.40 5.14
N GLY A 466 -29.75 1.16 5.86
CA GLY A 466 -28.96 0.68 6.99
C GLY A 466 -27.69 -0.08 6.58
N ASP A 467 -27.39 -0.11 5.27
CA ASP A 467 -26.21 -0.75 4.72
C ASP A 467 -25.02 0.22 4.68
N SER A 468 -23.80 -0.31 4.79
CA SER A 468 -22.58 0.49 4.62
C SER A 468 -22.14 0.47 3.16
N ALA A 469 -21.91 1.64 2.57
CA ALA A 469 -21.31 1.78 1.25
C ALA A 469 -19.82 2.12 1.35
N LEU A 470 -19.04 1.56 0.42
CA LEU A 470 -17.67 1.96 0.17
C LEU A 470 -17.67 3.36 -0.47
N PHE A 471 -17.02 4.32 0.15
CA PHE A 471 -16.83 5.66 -0.39
C PHE A 471 -15.44 5.79 -0.99
N HIS A 472 -15.37 5.99 -2.29
CA HIS A 472 -14.09 6.18 -2.98
C HIS A 472 -13.72 7.65 -3.06
N GLN A 473 -12.53 7.98 -2.58
CA GLN A 473 -11.98 9.33 -2.56
C GLN A 473 -10.58 9.33 -3.16
N ASN A 474 -10.35 10.22 -4.13
CA ASN A 474 -9.05 10.49 -4.71
C ASN A 474 -8.56 11.87 -4.31
N LEU A 475 -7.30 11.96 -3.90
CA LEU A 475 -6.69 13.20 -3.46
C LEU A 475 -5.40 13.48 -4.22
N THR A 476 -5.26 14.75 -4.58
CA THR A 476 -4.05 15.29 -5.19
C THR A 476 -3.35 16.16 -4.18
N TRP A 477 -2.16 15.76 -3.74
CA TRP A 477 -1.34 16.45 -2.76
C TRP A 477 -0.21 17.20 -3.45
N ARG A 478 -0.04 18.48 -3.13
CA ARG A 478 1.04 19.32 -3.64
C ARG A 478 1.66 20.16 -2.53
N VAL A 479 2.88 20.64 -2.76
CA VAL A 479 3.49 21.66 -1.90
C VAL A 479 2.66 22.94 -2.00
N PRO A 480 2.18 23.55 -0.90
CA PRO A 480 1.30 24.72 -0.95
C PRO A 480 1.89 25.90 -1.75
N ALA A 481 3.20 26.13 -1.64
CA ALA A 481 3.90 27.19 -2.37
C ALA A 481 4.09 26.92 -3.88
N SER A 482 3.68 25.76 -4.40
CA SER A 482 3.91 25.39 -5.81
C SER A 482 3.17 26.30 -6.81
N GLY A 483 2.03 26.87 -6.41
CA GLY A 483 1.24 27.82 -7.21
C GLY A 483 1.60 29.29 -7.02
N ASP A 484 2.41 29.66 -6.01
CA ASP A 484 2.72 31.04 -5.70
C ASP A 484 4.11 31.44 -6.22
N THR A 485 4.11 32.22 -7.30
CA THR A 485 5.35 32.72 -7.91
C THR A 485 6.04 33.81 -7.08
N THR A 486 5.32 34.47 -6.18
CA THR A 486 5.82 35.53 -5.30
C THR A 486 6.36 35.02 -3.96
N ALA A 487 5.95 33.82 -3.53
CA ALA A 487 6.55 33.08 -2.42
C ALA A 487 7.98 32.59 -2.69
N ARG A 488 8.57 32.90 -3.86
CA ARG A 488 9.97 32.59 -4.21
C ARG A 488 10.91 33.74 -3.87
N PRO A 489 11.94 33.53 -3.04
CA PRO A 489 13.08 34.43 -3.02
C PRO A 489 14.10 33.99 -4.09
N ASP A 490 13.94 34.45 -5.34
CA ASP A 490 14.97 34.28 -6.37
C ASP A 490 16.21 35.18 -6.13
N LYS A 491 16.28 35.93 -5.01
CA LYS A 491 17.39 36.87 -4.69
C LYS A 491 17.82 36.97 -3.22
N CYS A 492 17.36 36.11 -2.31
CA CYS A 492 17.83 36.15 -0.92
C CYS A 492 18.70 34.94 -0.60
N SER A 493 19.95 35.22 -0.20
CA SER A 493 20.93 34.30 0.38
C SER A 493 20.53 33.80 1.78
N TYR A 494 19.25 33.52 2.01
CA TYR A 494 18.79 32.81 3.19
C TYR A 494 18.55 31.36 2.81
N ARG A 495 19.26 30.46 3.50
CA ARG A 495 19.11 29.00 3.49
C ARG A 495 17.73 28.54 4.04
N ALA A 496 16.68 29.30 3.82
CA ALA A 496 15.33 28.96 4.22
C ALA A 496 14.57 28.52 2.97
N ILE A 497 14.17 27.25 2.98
CA ILE A 497 13.00 26.79 2.22
C ILE A 497 11.88 27.82 2.52
N PRO A 498 11.09 28.28 1.53
CA PRO A 498 9.84 28.97 1.83
C PRO A 498 9.00 28.05 2.74
N GLY A 499 8.93 28.34 4.04
CA GLY A 499 8.18 27.53 5.00
C GLY A 499 8.97 26.67 6.00
N ALA A 500 10.16 27.09 6.47
CA ALA A 500 10.53 26.68 7.83
C ALA A 500 9.50 27.29 8.78
N LEU A 501 8.48 26.52 9.14
CA LEU A 501 7.47 26.98 10.08
C LEU A 501 8.15 27.42 11.36
N VAL A 502 7.92 28.67 11.74
CA VAL A 502 8.39 29.17 13.04
C VAL A 502 7.33 28.80 14.06
N PHE A 503 7.61 27.74 14.81
CA PHE A 503 6.84 27.38 15.99
C PHE A 503 7.72 27.56 17.22
N THR A 504 7.09 27.92 18.34
CA THR A 504 7.79 27.79 19.63
C THR A 504 7.95 26.30 19.95
N PRO A 505 9.10 25.86 20.52
CA PRO A 505 9.30 24.45 20.88
C PRO A 505 8.15 23.86 21.70
N ARG A 506 7.59 24.65 22.63
CA ARG A 506 6.43 24.26 23.45
C ARG A 506 5.15 24.01 22.64
N GLN A 507 4.86 24.85 21.64
CA GLN A 507 3.67 24.66 20.79
C GLN A 507 3.80 23.37 19.98
N LEU A 508 4.96 23.13 19.35
CA LEU A 508 5.17 21.91 18.59
C LEU A 508 5.14 20.67 19.49
N GLY A 509 5.80 20.70 20.66
CA GLY A 509 5.78 19.58 21.60
C GLY A 509 4.36 19.25 22.08
N THR A 510 3.54 20.26 22.32
CA THR A 510 2.12 20.08 22.70
C THR A 510 1.28 19.51 21.56
N LEU A 511 1.48 20.01 20.33
CA LEU A 511 0.81 19.47 19.14
C LEU A 511 1.14 17.99 18.94
N LEU A 512 2.42 17.63 18.97
CA LEU A 512 2.89 16.27 18.77
C LEU A 512 2.38 15.33 19.89
N PHE A 513 2.31 15.82 21.13
CA PHE A 513 1.67 15.08 22.22
C PHE A 513 0.18 14.86 21.96
N ASN A 514 -0.57 15.88 21.52
CA ASN A 514 -1.98 15.73 21.20
C ASN A 514 -2.22 14.74 20.05
N MET A 515 -1.37 14.76 19.02
CA MET A 515 -1.39 13.77 17.95
C MET A 515 -1.13 12.37 18.49
N TYR A 516 -0.10 12.18 19.33
CA TYR A 516 0.16 10.91 20.00
C TYR A 516 -1.08 10.42 20.74
N CYS A 517 -1.72 11.28 21.53
CA CYS A 517 -2.92 10.94 22.28
C CYS A 517 -4.05 10.47 21.37
N ARG A 518 -4.27 11.13 20.23
CA ARG A 518 -5.30 10.75 19.25
C ARG A 518 -4.97 9.46 18.53
N MET A 519 -3.70 9.24 18.16
CA MET A 519 -3.25 8.01 17.49
C MET A 519 -3.50 6.76 18.31
N PHE A 520 -3.37 6.86 19.64
CA PHE A 520 -3.48 5.72 20.56
C PHE A 520 -4.73 5.76 21.46
N ASN A 521 -5.70 6.64 21.20
CA ASN A 521 -6.89 6.81 22.05
C ASN A 521 -7.79 5.56 22.11
N HIS A 522 -7.90 4.82 21.01
CA HIS A 522 -8.72 3.60 20.94
C HIS A 522 -8.20 2.45 21.81
N GLU A 523 -6.90 2.40 22.07
CA GLU A 523 -6.31 1.45 23.02
C GLU A 523 -6.72 1.79 24.47
N GLU A 524 -6.97 3.07 24.75
CA GLU A 524 -7.37 3.57 26.06
C GLU A 524 -8.88 3.44 26.32
N GLU A 525 -9.74 3.86 25.40
CA GLU A 525 -11.21 3.79 25.57
C GLU A 525 -11.72 2.35 25.77
N ARG A 526 -11.10 1.35 25.12
CA ARG A 526 -11.45 -0.07 25.26
C ARG A 526 -11.01 -0.68 26.60
N LEU A 527 -10.02 -0.10 27.28
CA LEU A 527 -9.66 -0.46 28.67
C LEU A 527 -10.65 0.16 29.68
N PHE A 528 -11.31 1.26 29.32
CA PHE A 528 -12.19 2.04 30.21
C PHE A 528 -13.65 1.59 30.21
N PHE A 529 -14.24 1.17 29.08
CA PHE A 529 -15.69 0.99 28.96
C PHE A 529 -16.24 -0.45 29.04
N GLY A 530 -15.41 -1.48 29.24
CA GLY A 530 -15.89 -2.86 29.32
C GLY A 530 -16.41 -3.43 27.98
N GLN A 531 -16.56 -4.75 27.91
CA GLN A 531 -16.66 -5.53 26.65
C GLN A 531 -18.07 -5.70 26.06
N ASP A 532 -19.11 -5.00 26.54
CA ASP A 532 -20.50 -5.46 26.36
C ASP A 532 -21.35 -4.69 25.32
N GLY A 533 -20.73 -4.06 24.32
CA GLY A 533 -21.46 -3.46 23.17
C GLY A 533 -21.46 -4.38 21.95
N PRO A 534 -22.59 -4.53 21.21
CA PRO A 534 -22.57 -5.24 19.94
C PRO A 534 -21.63 -4.51 18.96
N LEU A 535 -20.61 -5.22 18.48
CA LEU A 535 -19.67 -4.72 17.49
C LEU A 535 -20.43 -4.34 16.22
N SER A 536 -20.14 -3.17 15.67
CA SER A 536 -20.63 -2.81 14.34
C SER A 536 -20.00 -3.74 13.28
N THR A 537 -20.68 -3.95 12.14
CA THR A 537 -20.20 -4.83 11.06
C THR A 537 -18.79 -4.46 10.57
N VAL A 538 -18.42 -3.17 10.60
CA VAL A 538 -17.07 -2.71 10.19
C VAL A 538 -16.04 -2.88 11.30
N GLU A 539 -16.40 -2.76 12.57
CA GLU A 539 -15.50 -3.20 13.64
C GLU A 539 -15.24 -4.69 13.51
N ALA A 540 -16.26 -5.50 13.20
CA ALA A 540 -16.08 -6.91 12.92
C ALA A 540 -15.20 -7.17 11.69
N VAL A 541 -15.32 -6.39 10.60
CA VAL A 541 -14.48 -6.50 9.38
C VAL A 541 -13.05 -5.99 9.61
N SER A 542 -12.87 -4.87 10.28
CA SER A 542 -11.55 -4.30 10.63
C SER A 542 -10.81 -5.18 11.65
N LEU A 543 -11.56 -5.79 12.60
CA LEU A 543 -11.07 -6.84 13.49
C LEU A 543 -10.79 -8.15 12.75
N GLN A 544 -11.57 -8.52 11.71
CA GLN A 544 -11.27 -9.66 10.83
C GLN A 544 -10.00 -9.41 10.00
N CYS A 545 -9.71 -8.16 9.62
CA CYS A 545 -8.56 -7.77 8.81
C CYS A 545 -7.30 -7.37 9.62
N ASN A 546 -7.37 -7.28 10.96
CA ASN A 546 -6.24 -6.92 11.84
C ASN A 546 -5.52 -5.60 11.46
N ILE A 547 -6.23 -4.58 10.96
CA ILE A 547 -5.59 -3.36 10.45
C ILE A 547 -5.19 -2.46 11.63
N VAL A 548 -3.89 -2.49 11.98
CA VAL A 548 -3.27 -1.54 12.92
C VAL A 548 -2.40 -0.58 12.12
N HIS A 549 -2.91 0.63 11.87
CA HIS A 549 -2.16 1.64 11.14
C HIS A 549 -0.94 2.14 11.91
N ASN A 550 -1.10 2.43 13.20
CA ASN A 550 -0.08 3.15 13.97
C ASN A 550 0.62 2.27 14.99
N THR A 551 1.92 2.49 15.10
CA THR A 551 2.80 1.86 16.07
C THR A 551 3.63 2.94 16.74
N SER A 552 4.23 2.65 17.90
CA SER A 552 5.21 3.56 18.50
C SER A 552 6.32 3.92 17.50
N GLU A 553 6.82 2.95 16.72
CA GLU A 553 7.82 3.25 15.67
C GLU A 553 7.27 4.16 14.58
N SER A 554 6.03 3.99 14.12
CA SER A 554 5.46 4.87 13.09
C SER A 554 5.35 6.32 13.57
N PHE A 555 4.95 6.52 14.83
CA PHE A 555 5.00 7.85 15.46
C PHE A 555 6.43 8.40 15.56
N ILE A 556 7.41 7.59 15.96
CA ILE A 556 8.82 8.03 16.02
C ILE A 556 9.36 8.38 14.63
N LEU A 557 8.99 7.65 13.60
CA LEU A 557 9.34 7.97 12.23
C LEU A 557 8.72 9.28 11.77
N PHE A 558 7.48 9.57 12.16
CA PHE A 558 6.85 10.88 11.96
C PHE A 558 7.60 12.00 12.68
N LEU A 559 7.98 11.82 13.96
CA LEU A 559 8.81 12.79 14.69
C LEU A 559 10.14 13.07 13.98
N LYS A 560 10.81 12.00 13.51
CA LYS A 560 12.06 12.11 12.76
C LYS A 560 11.86 12.90 11.47
N PHE A 561 10.78 12.64 10.75
CA PHE A 561 10.40 13.37 9.56
C PHE A 561 10.17 14.85 9.87
N VAL A 562 9.39 15.20 10.90
CA VAL A 562 9.16 16.59 11.32
C VAL A 562 10.47 17.31 11.64
N LYS A 563 11.35 16.69 12.45
CA LYS A 563 12.68 17.26 12.77
C LYS A 563 13.48 17.58 11.51
N GLN A 564 13.49 16.66 10.55
CA GLN A 564 14.27 16.77 9.31
C GLN A 564 13.68 17.78 8.33
N THR A 565 12.35 17.76 8.14
CA THR A 565 11.63 18.64 7.22
C THR A 565 11.78 20.10 7.62
N HIS A 566 11.66 20.40 8.92
CA HIS A 566 11.78 21.76 9.45
C HIS A 566 13.19 22.16 9.87
N GLN A 567 14.19 21.28 9.65
CA GLN A 567 15.61 21.53 9.95
C GLN A 567 15.85 22.06 11.38
N LEU A 568 15.16 21.48 12.37
CA LEU A 568 15.24 21.93 13.75
C LEU A 568 16.64 21.66 14.34
N THR A 569 17.16 22.64 15.07
CA THR A 569 18.41 22.49 15.83
C THR A 569 18.25 21.44 16.93
N ASP A 570 19.36 20.84 17.35
CA ASP A 570 19.31 19.83 18.41
C ASP A 570 18.79 20.39 19.73
N ASP A 571 19.15 21.63 20.09
CA ASP A 571 18.64 22.32 21.29
C ASP A 571 17.13 22.58 21.19
N GLY A 572 16.66 23.12 20.05
CA GLY A 572 15.24 23.38 19.85
C GLY A 572 14.42 22.10 19.82
N TRP A 573 14.98 21.01 19.27
CA TRP A 573 14.36 19.69 19.30
C TRP A 573 14.32 19.09 20.70
N ALA A 574 15.37 19.29 21.52
CA ALA A 574 15.38 18.84 22.90
C ALA A 574 14.25 19.48 23.70
N GLU A 575 14.01 20.79 23.55
CA GLU A 575 12.88 21.48 24.19
C GLU A 575 11.51 20.95 23.74
N VAL A 576 11.35 20.63 22.44
CA VAL A 576 10.13 20.00 21.91
C VAL A 576 9.88 18.65 22.59
N MET A 577 10.93 17.83 22.70
CA MET A 577 10.84 16.50 23.29
C MET A 577 10.62 16.54 24.80
N ASP A 578 11.27 17.45 25.52
CA ASP A 578 11.05 17.65 26.96
C ASP A 578 9.60 18.04 27.24
N GLN A 579 9.01 18.90 26.41
CA GLN A 579 7.59 19.25 26.52
C GLN A 579 6.69 18.03 26.27
N LEU A 580 6.93 17.28 25.20
CA LEU A 580 6.12 16.09 24.86
C LEU A 580 6.19 15.03 25.96
N ILE A 581 7.40 14.71 26.42
CA ILE A 581 7.63 13.70 27.46
C ILE A 581 7.08 14.18 28.80
N GLY A 582 7.28 15.45 29.17
CA GLY A 582 6.71 16.02 30.40
C GLY A 582 5.17 15.98 30.43
N LEU A 583 4.51 16.28 29.30
CA LEU A 583 3.06 16.14 29.17
C LEU A 583 2.63 14.67 29.32
N ARG A 584 3.38 13.74 28.75
CA ARG A 584 3.11 12.30 28.87
C ARG A 584 3.26 11.81 30.30
N GLU A 585 4.33 12.17 30.99
CA GLU A 585 4.56 11.80 32.39
C GLU A 585 3.47 12.37 33.31
N THR A 586 3.06 13.62 33.09
CA THR A 586 1.96 14.25 33.83
C THR A 586 0.65 13.49 33.65
N ARG A 587 0.37 13.03 32.42
CA ARG A 587 -0.80 12.18 32.13
C ARG A 587 -0.68 10.81 32.80
N ASP A 588 0.48 10.16 32.74
CA ASP A 588 0.71 8.83 33.34
C ASP A 588 0.61 8.86 34.88
N GLN A 589 0.98 9.95 35.55
CA GLN A 589 0.79 10.14 37.00
C GLN A 589 -0.67 10.08 37.43
N ALA A 590 -1.62 10.36 36.53
CA ALA A 590 -3.05 10.19 36.80
C ALA A 590 -3.47 8.70 36.85
N PHE A 591 -2.60 7.76 36.45
CA PHE A 591 -2.87 6.32 36.41
C PHE A 591 -2.06 5.55 37.48
N THR A 592 -2.71 4.59 38.13
CA THR A 592 -2.14 3.81 39.25
C THR A 592 -1.14 2.73 38.83
N GLN A 593 -0.98 2.43 37.54
CA GLN A 593 -0.12 1.36 37.03
C GLN A 593 0.80 1.87 35.92
N GLN A 594 2.11 1.62 36.07
CA GLN A 594 3.12 1.97 35.08
C GLN A 594 2.85 1.22 33.76
N ARG A 595 2.59 1.95 32.68
CA ARG A 595 2.22 1.37 31.39
C ARG A 595 3.45 0.90 30.60
N SER A 596 3.35 -0.25 29.92
CA SER A 596 4.46 -0.85 29.16
C SER A 596 4.81 -0.09 27.87
N ASP A 597 3.85 0.65 27.31
CA ASP A 597 3.97 1.46 26.10
C ASP A 597 4.91 2.66 26.26
N TYR A 598 5.00 3.26 27.46
CA TYR A 598 5.90 4.39 27.72
C TYR A 598 7.37 3.99 27.59
N GLN A 599 7.75 2.79 28.06
CA GLN A 599 9.12 2.30 27.92
C GLN A 599 9.47 1.97 26.47
N GLU A 600 8.50 1.48 25.69
CA GLU A 600 8.67 1.25 24.26
C GLU A 600 8.87 2.57 23.50
N LEU A 601 8.08 3.61 23.82
CA LEU A 601 8.22 4.94 23.25
C LEU A 601 9.64 5.49 23.45
N LEU A 602 10.15 5.45 24.69
CA LEU A 602 11.50 5.90 25.02
C LEU A 602 12.58 5.08 24.31
N ALA A 603 12.41 3.75 24.24
CA ALA A 603 13.34 2.87 23.53
C ALA A 603 13.43 3.20 22.03
N GLN A 604 12.29 3.47 21.38
CA GLN A 604 12.24 3.84 19.97
C GLN A 604 12.82 5.23 19.72
N LEU A 605 12.54 6.22 20.58
CA LEU A 605 13.15 7.55 20.51
C LEU A 605 14.67 7.48 20.55
N TYR A 606 15.22 6.68 21.46
CA TYR A 606 16.65 6.46 21.56
C TYR A 606 17.20 5.73 20.33
N ARG A 607 16.53 4.66 19.87
CA ARG A 607 16.96 3.89 18.69
C ARG A 607 17.07 4.73 17.43
N HIS A 608 16.16 5.68 17.24
CA HIS A 608 16.16 6.57 16.08
C HIS A 608 17.01 7.83 16.27
N GLY A 609 17.66 7.99 17.43
CA GLY A 609 18.53 9.12 17.75
C GLY A 609 17.77 10.44 17.88
N LEU A 610 16.50 10.40 18.29
CA LEU A 610 15.67 11.61 18.44
C LEU A 610 15.73 12.19 19.83
N TYR A 611 15.81 11.35 20.87
CA TYR A 611 15.78 11.81 22.24
C TYR A 611 16.41 10.78 23.18
N MET A 612 17.14 11.26 24.17
CA MET A 612 17.72 10.44 25.23
C MET A 612 17.18 10.93 26.57
N HIS A 613 16.28 10.16 27.17
CA HIS A 613 15.65 10.53 28.42
C HIS A 613 16.57 10.25 29.62
N ALA A 614 16.72 11.20 30.53
CA ALA A 614 17.75 11.16 31.58
C ALA A 614 17.73 9.89 32.47
N PRO A 615 16.57 9.35 32.91
CA PRO A 615 16.48 8.07 33.61
C PRO A 615 17.11 6.87 32.86
N MET A 616 17.19 6.89 31.53
CA MET A 616 17.83 5.83 30.76
C MET A 616 19.36 5.79 30.95
N LEU A 617 19.98 6.87 31.44
CA LEU A 617 21.43 6.90 31.75
C LEU A 617 21.81 6.04 32.95
N ALA A 618 20.85 5.61 33.78
CA ALA A 618 21.14 4.72 34.88
C ALA A 618 21.58 3.34 34.36
N ALA A 619 22.66 2.80 34.93
CA ALA A 619 23.20 1.50 34.53
C ALA A 619 22.15 0.40 34.65
N ALA A 620 21.91 -0.33 33.55
CA ALA A 620 20.98 -1.45 33.55
C ALA A 620 21.50 -2.57 34.48
N PRO A 621 20.65 -3.11 35.37
CA PRO A 621 21.07 -4.17 36.27
C PRO A 621 21.39 -5.45 35.48
N LYS A 622 22.50 -6.12 35.84
CA LYS A 622 22.81 -7.45 35.31
C LYS A 622 21.80 -8.46 35.86
N CYS A 623 20.93 -8.99 35.00
CA CYS A 623 20.05 -10.09 35.33
C CYS A 623 20.75 -11.44 35.08
N SER A 624 20.21 -12.55 35.60
CA SER A 624 20.87 -13.88 35.54
C SER A 624 21.31 -14.29 34.13
N LEU A 625 20.50 -13.99 33.11
CA LEU A 625 20.78 -14.29 31.70
C LEU A 625 21.90 -13.42 31.08
N LEU A 626 22.17 -12.25 31.66
CA LEU A 626 23.19 -11.29 31.21
C LEU A 626 24.34 -11.16 32.22
N SER A 627 24.40 -12.04 33.20
CA SER A 627 25.36 -11.98 34.31
C SER A 627 26.81 -12.04 33.84
N THR A 628 27.05 -12.72 32.71
CA THR A 628 28.37 -12.85 32.07
C THR A 628 28.73 -11.69 31.14
N TRP A 629 27.81 -10.76 30.87
CA TRP A 629 28.08 -9.62 29.98
C TRP A 629 28.92 -8.59 30.74
N GLU A 630 29.97 -8.07 30.11
CA GLU A 630 30.81 -7.02 30.70
C GLU A 630 29.99 -5.76 31.00
N SER A 631 29.22 -5.32 30.00
CA SER A 631 28.26 -4.21 30.08
C SER A 631 26.95 -4.59 29.40
N VAL A 632 25.82 -4.15 29.97
CA VAL A 632 24.49 -4.33 29.39
C VAL A 632 24.14 -3.08 28.58
N PRO A 633 23.88 -3.19 27.25
CA PRO A 633 23.48 -2.05 26.44
C PRO A 633 22.06 -1.58 26.80
N LEU A 634 21.75 -0.33 26.46
CA LEU A 634 20.43 0.27 26.74
C LEU A 634 19.29 -0.41 25.97
N LEU A 635 19.59 -0.94 24.78
CA LEU A 635 18.68 -1.70 23.94
C LEU A 635 19.23 -3.10 23.71
N LEU A 636 18.37 -4.11 23.89
CA LEU A 636 18.66 -5.49 23.51
C LEU A 636 17.74 -5.92 22.37
N ARG A 637 18.35 -6.61 21.40
CA ARG A 637 17.62 -7.30 20.34
C ARG A 637 17.68 -8.79 20.63
N ILE A 638 16.53 -9.39 20.93
CA ILE A 638 16.40 -10.82 21.20
C ILE A 638 15.86 -11.48 19.94
N VAL A 639 16.59 -12.45 19.38
CA VAL A 639 16.12 -13.29 18.29
C VAL A 639 15.84 -14.69 18.83
N PHE A 640 14.63 -15.20 18.66
CA PHE A 640 14.24 -16.54 19.07
C PHE A 640 13.63 -17.32 17.91
N THR A 641 13.75 -18.65 17.95
CA THR A 641 13.26 -19.54 16.89
C THR A 641 12.17 -20.43 17.46
N VAL A 642 10.99 -20.43 16.85
CA VAL A 642 9.80 -21.15 17.26
C VAL A 642 9.45 -22.19 16.19
N PRO A 643 9.21 -23.47 16.54
CA PRO A 643 8.73 -24.45 15.57
C PRO A 643 7.41 -24.00 14.91
N ARG A 644 7.27 -24.17 13.60
CA ARG A 644 6.07 -23.74 12.86
C ARG A 644 4.80 -24.40 13.39
N GLN A 645 4.88 -25.67 13.78
CA GLN A 645 3.75 -26.39 14.39
C GLN A 645 3.27 -25.75 15.70
N SER A 646 4.16 -25.06 16.43
CA SER A 646 3.77 -24.32 17.64
C SER A 646 3.00 -23.04 17.34
N LEU A 647 3.01 -22.56 16.09
CA LEU A 647 2.27 -21.38 15.65
C LEU A 647 0.85 -21.70 15.18
N THR A 648 0.44 -22.98 15.04
CA THR A 648 -0.93 -23.33 14.63
C THR A 648 -1.99 -22.87 15.64
N VAL A 649 -1.59 -22.53 16.86
CA VAL A 649 -2.46 -21.87 17.84
C VAL A 649 -2.89 -20.46 17.37
N LEU A 650 -2.07 -19.79 16.55
CA LEU A 650 -2.40 -18.49 15.96
C LEU A 650 -3.39 -18.63 14.80
N ASP A 651 -3.39 -19.78 14.10
CA ASP A 651 -4.38 -20.10 13.06
C ASP A 651 -5.76 -20.46 13.65
N ARG A 652 -5.81 -20.91 14.92
CA ARG A 652 -7.01 -21.37 15.63
C ARG A 652 -7.54 -20.40 16.67
N ALA A 653 -6.73 -19.44 17.09
CA ALA A 653 -7.18 -18.38 17.98
C ALA A 653 -8.17 -17.51 17.22
N GLU A 654 -9.36 -17.29 17.79
CA GLU A 654 -10.19 -16.17 17.34
C GLU A 654 -9.31 -14.93 17.31
N VAL A 655 -9.27 -14.29 16.15
CA VAL A 655 -8.38 -13.16 15.81
C VAL A 655 -8.38 -12.07 16.90
N GLU A 656 -9.50 -11.94 17.61
CA GLU A 656 -9.65 -11.14 18.82
C GLU A 656 -8.56 -11.41 19.89
N TYR A 657 -8.23 -12.66 20.21
CA TYR A 657 -7.44 -12.99 21.41
C TYR A 657 -5.96 -12.62 21.31
N VAL A 658 -5.37 -12.63 20.10
CA VAL A 658 -3.94 -12.36 19.87
C VAL A 658 -3.65 -10.86 19.76
N ALA A 659 -4.56 -10.09 19.13
CA ALA A 659 -4.48 -8.63 19.06
C ALA A 659 -4.72 -7.96 20.43
N ARG A 660 -5.56 -8.56 21.29
CA ARG A 660 -6.00 -8.00 22.58
C ARG A 660 -4.94 -7.88 23.69
N ARG A 661 -3.73 -8.45 23.55
CA ARG A 661 -2.77 -8.56 24.68
C ARG A 661 -1.29 -8.34 24.35
N SER A 662 -0.91 -8.06 23.11
CA SER A 662 0.51 -7.93 22.75
C SER A 662 0.98 -6.47 22.74
N SER A 663 1.38 -5.96 23.92
CA SER A 663 2.07 -4.65 24.05
C SER A 663 3.55 -4.71 23.68
N VAL A 664 3.98 -5.74 22.95
CA VAL A 664 5.38 -5.95 22.56
C VAL A 664 5.40 -6.32 21.09
N MET A 665 5.81 -5.38 20.23
CA MET A 665 5.94 -5.63 18.80
C MET A 665 7.05 -6.63 18.52
N LEU A 666 6.64 -7.77 17.98
CA LEU A 666 7.50 -8.84 17.48
C LEU A 666 7.80 -8.57 16.00
N GLN A 667 9.07 -8.57 15.60
CA GLN A 667 9.46 -8.64 14.19
C GLN A 667 9.73 -10.10 13.83
N GLY A 668 8.83 -10.77 13.10
CA GLY A 668 8.96 -12.17 12.72
C GLY A 668 9.54 -12.42 11.33
N GLU A 669 10.23 -13.54 11.14
CA GLU A 669 10.54 -14.21 9.89
C GLU A 669 9.93 -15.62 9.95
N VAL A 670 9.01 -15.92 9.04
CA VAL A 670 8.50 -17.28 8.85
C VAL A 670 9.23 -17.85 7.64
N SER A 671 10.28 -18.63 7.88
CA SER A 671 10.97 -19.32 6.79
C SER A 671 10.15 -20.52 6.33
N ALA A 672 9.77 -20.56 5.05
CA ALA A 672 9.12 -21.72 4.45
C ALA A 672 10.07 -22.92 4.26
N ALA A 673 11.39 -22.68 4.32
CA ALA A 673 12.41 -23.70 4.06
C ALA A 673 12.84 -24.50 5.31
N MET A 674 12.32 -24.18 6.50
CA MET A 674 12.61 -24.88 7.75
C MET A 674 11.32 -24.99 8.57
N ASP A 675 11.15 -26.08 9.33
CA ASP A 675 10.02 -26.30 10.26
C ASP A 675 9.98 -25.29 11.43
N THR A 676 10.59 -24.11 11.28
CA THR A 676 10.84 -23.12 12.32
C THR A 676 10.69 -21.69 11.80
N CYS A 677 10.12 -20.81 12.62
CA CYS A 677 9.95 -19.38 12.41
C CYS A 677 10.86 -18.62 13.38
N ARG A 678 11.57 -17.60 12.91
CA ARG A 678 12.41 -16.73 13.76
C ARG A 678 11.63 -15.48 14.13
N PHE A 679 11.78 -14.98 15.35
CA PHE A 679 11.17 -13.74 15.81
C PHE A 679 12.22 -12.88 16.48
N MET A 680 12.06 -11.57 16.36
CA MET A 680 12.98 -10.55 16.84
C MET A 680 12.20 -9.58 17.73
N LEU A 681 12.69 -9.36 18.94
CA LEU A 681 12.16 -8.43 19.92
C LEU A 681 13.19 -7.35 20.20
N LEU A 682 12.74 -6.11 20.37
CA LEU A 682 13.56 -5.03 20.89
C LEU A 682 13.09 -4.70 22.31
N LEU A 683 14.00 -4.72 23.29
CA LEU A 683 13.69 -4.45 24.70
C LEU A 683 14.54 -3.32 25.25
N GLY A 684 13.90 -2.42 26.01
CA GLY A 684 14.56 -1.43 26.86
C GLY A 684 14.85 -1.99 28.25
N MET A 685 16.08 -1.82 28.74
CA MET A 685 16.58 -2.53 29.94
C MET A 685 16.21 -1.91 31.30
N GLN A 686 15.34 -0.90 31.34
CA GLN A 686 14.88 -0.24 32.57
C GLN A 686 13.67 -0.95 33.24
N SER A 687 13.07 -1.96 32.60
CA SER A 687 11.92 -2.68 33.15
C SER A 687 12.33 -3.64 34.28
N LYS A 688 11.86 -3.36 35.51
CA LYS A 688 12.02 -4.28 36.68
C LYS A 688 11.22 -5.59 36.55
N ARG A 689 10.41 -5.77 35.51
CA ARG A 689 9.62 -6.99 35.26
C ARG A 689 9.55 -7.30 33.77
N VAL A 690 10.44 -8.17 33.30
CA VAL A 690 10.26 -8.85 32.00
C VAL A 690 9.38 -10.08 32.24
N ARG A 691 8.06 -9.95 32.08
CA ARG A 691 7.18 -11.12 31.93
C ARG A 691 7.18 -11.51 30.46
N MET A 692 8.05 -12.43 30.07
CA MET A 692 7.81 -13.19 28.85
C MET A 692 6.58 -14.06 29.10
N LEU A 693 5.46 -13.70 28.47
CA LEU A 693 4.37 -14.64 28.23
C LEU A 693 4.90 -15.64 27.21
N VAL A 694 5.61 -16.64 27.69
CA VAL A 694 5.82 -17.88 26.95
C VAL A 694 4.43 -18.48 26.83
N LEU A 695 3.79 -18.30 25.68
CA LEU A 695 2.64 -19.10 25.29
C LEU A 695 3.13 -20.56 25.30
N ARG A 696 2.78 -21.28 26.35
CA ARG A 696 2.94 -22.73 26.44
C ARG A 696 1.75 -23.41 25.81
#